data_AF-A0A1C6V1D2-F1
#
_entry.id   AF-A0A1C6V1D2-F1
#
_cell.length_a   1.000
_cell.length_b   1.000
_cell.length_c   1.000
_cell.angle_alpha   90.00
_cell.angle_beta   90.00
_cell.angle_gamma   90.00
#
_symmetry.space_group_name_H-M   'P 1'
#
loop_
_entity.id
_entity.type
_entity.pdbx_description
1 polymer ?
#
loop_
_entity_poly.entity_id
_entity_poly.type
_entity_poly.pdbx_seq_one_letter_code
_entity_poly.pdbx_strand_id
1 'polypeptide(L)'
;MDGVPVRQRKGLRRRLAVVVAATVAAQGMLFATEASAGETPLWQVEVAKIPTAKYTRDAKVYVSEATQALRPYVGDGLGDSRIGPVLADVDSRYFDGARLKSAGDGEAAFDNLEHLESFLKSRLTGASPPNGEAEQAHVAALVETLSGVRLLADAAIQDAEATIGPFRASPPPAPAPEGLAEAFADLAAARVNLAKADEMLAKANPEPATIQAADAWRNGFAVLTRLGITYDGDHDRDGVIDVVELRFGSSPLLVDSDGDGLTDRYEITELAGWTRPNAYDTDQDATADGNEDVDVDGLTNLDEQRIGTSPTDPDTDGDGVNDGDEVARGSDPLVFDQPRAPPVAGDPAPITPMPTDTDTDGDGLIDLAEDEELTDVANVDTDGDGLSDGAEVDEHLTSPVKADTDGDGLRDDYEVAHAEDQGLDPGRPDEQISKWTYVSDFLLGMFAGDFAPKDSMAWLAGNLCSGGLSFIPVVGWVLGGLADIRDTVAALIHGDWVGAGLSILGLVPYAGDAVAIPGKAAKFALKYVHRIEAVVRFVARYDKIPDFVKETAFALILGTDWTALVGDGSGFQALAGPRFSKAGLTRLARGDRTDIRRLARAMYSPNHIDGPRVPFQYSGYKGEEYLANVLLGNTTGTRQYEVPTVGYPTPRSKKRKIDYAEQTPNGIVAHEVKTGTSNYGDEVTQCQKDAWILKNQATHQKPVVDIVWHFFPHGRYNSLGPSQDLLDCLVQNGIKFTIHAPDV
;
A
#
# COMPACT_ATOMS: atom_id res chain seq x y z
N MET A 1 -31.82 7.64 2.36
CA MET A 1 -32.10 6.22 2.70
C MET A 1 -32.79 6.18 4.06
N ASP A 2 -34.13 6.17 4.09
CA ASP A 2 -34.90 5.96 5.32
C ASP A 2 -35.54 4.56 5.27
N GLY A 3 -35.03 3.61 6.05
CA GLY A 3 -35.52 2.23 5.96
C GLY A 3 -34.69 1.14 6.63
N VAL A 4 -34.14 1.35 7.83
CA VAL A 4 -33.52 0.26 8.63
C VAL A 4 -34.05 0.30 10.07
N PRO A 5 -34.62 -0.81 10.60
CA PRO A 5 -35.29 -0.77 11.90
C PRO A 5 -34.32 -0.64 13.09
N VAL A 6 -34.66 0.27 14.00
CA VAL A 6 -33.87 0.72 15.17
C VAL A 6 -33.39 -0.40 16.11
N ARG A 7 -34.02 -1.59 16.08
CA ARG A 7 -33.68 -2.71 16.98
C ARG A 7 -32.32 -3.36 16.69
N GLN A 8 -31.87 -3.47 15.44
CA GLN A 8 -30.59 -4.14 15.14
C GLN A 8 -29.37 -3.28 15.54
N ARG A 9 -29.44 -1.94 15.38
CA ARG A 9 -28.38 -1.01 15.82
C ARG A 9 -28.05 -1.09 17.32
N LYS A 10 -29.01 -1.47 18.17
CA LYS A 10 -28.80 -1.64 19.62
C LYS A 10 -28.14 -2.97 20.01
N GLY A 11 -28.23 -4.01 19.18
CA GLY A 11 -27.60 -5.31 19.44
C GLY A 11 -26.09 -5.30 19.19
N LEU A 12 -25.67 -4.70 18.07
CA LEU A 12 -24.25 -4.64 17.68
C LEU A 12 -23.44 -3.71 18.60
N ARG A 13 -23.96 -2.50 18.89
CA ARG A 13 -23.34 -1.57 19.85
C ARG A 13 -23.17 -2.17 21.25
N ARG A 14 -24.11 -3.00 21.72
CA ARG A 14 -23.98 -3.70 23.01
C ARG A 14 -22.94 -4.82 23.00
N ARG A 15 -22.65 -5.45 21.87
CA ARG A 15 -21.60 -6.48 21.78
C ARG A 15 -20.21 -5.86 21.66
N LEU A 16 -20.05 -4.79 20.87
CA LEU A 16 -18.79 -4.03 20.81
C LEU A 16 -18.43 -3.44 22.19
N ALA A 17 -19.38 -2.81 22.86
CA ALA A 17 -19.16 -2.23 24.20
C ALA A 17 -18.79 -3.30 25.26
N VAL A 18 -19.28 -4.54 25.14
CA VAL A 18 -18.94 -5.63 26.07
C VAL A 18 -17.55 -6.22 25.80
N VAL A 19 -17.07 -6.21 24.55
CA VAL A 19 -15.70 -6.63 24.23
C VAL A 19 -14.68 -5.57 24.68
N VAL A 20 -14.95 -4.28 24.42
CA VAL A 20 -14.10 -3.18 24.91
C VAL A 20 -14.10 -3.09 26.44
N ALA A 21 -15.25 -3.30 27.10
CA ALA A 21 -15.29 -3.34 28.56
C ALA A 21 -14.55 -4.55 29.15
N ALA A 22 -14.38 -5.66 28.42
CA ALA A 22 -13.67 -6.84 28.89
C ALA A 22 -12.14 -6.65 28.92
N THR A 23 -11.57 -5.91 27.97
CA THR A 23 -10.15 -5.50 28.02
C THR A 23 -9.90 -4.46 29.12
N VAL A 24 -10.80 -3.48 29.29
CA VAL A 24 -10.71 -2.50 30.39
C VAL A 24 -10.81 -3.19 31.77
N ALA A 25 -11.66 -4.20 31.92
CA ALA A 25 -11.76 -4.99 33.15
C ALA A 25 -10.47 -5.78 33.50
N ALA A 26 -9.63 -6.12 32.50
CA ALA A 26 -8.33 -6.74 32.74
C ALA A 26 -7.29 -5.73 33.24
N GLN A 27 -7.31 -4.48 32.77
CA GLN A 27 -6.46 -3.40 33.28
C GLN A 27 -6.90 -2.93 34.69
N GLY A 28 -8.20 -3.00 34.99
CA GLY A 28 -8.74 -2.69 36.32
C GLY A 28 -8.19 -3.57 37.47
N MET A 29 -7.54 -4.70 37.18
CA MET A 29 -6.96 -5.59 38.20
C MET A 29 -5.65 -5.07 38.83
N LEU A 30 -5.07 -3.97 38.33
CA LEU A 30 -3.86 -3.37 38.90
C LEU A 30 -4.09 -2.52 40.18
N PHE A 31 -5.34 -2.22 40.54
CA PHE A 31 -5.67 -1.31 41.66
C PHE A 31 -5.97 -2.03 43.00
N ALA A 32 -5.49 -3.26 43.18
CA ALA A 32 -5.75 -4.07 44.37
C ALA A 32 -4.78 -3.76 45.54
N THR A 33 -4.93 -2.58 46.16
CA THR A 33 -4.38 -2.30 47.50
C THR A 33 -5.49 -1.85 48.44
N GLU A 34 -5.68 -2.58 49.55
CA GLU A 34 -6.67 -2.25 50.58
C GLU A 34 -6.28 -0.94 51.29
N ALA A 35 -6.84 0.19 50.85
CA ALA A 35 -6.61 1.47 51.51
C ALA A 35 -7.26 1.50 52.90
N SER A 36 -6.47 1.81 53.93
CA SER A 36 -6.95 1.91 55.30
C SER A 36 -7.44 3.33 55.63
N ALA A 37 -8.39 3.45 56.55
CA ALA A 37 -9.06 4.72 56.84
C ALA A 37 -8.11 5.75 57.45
N GLY A 38 -7.63 6.69 56.62
CA GLY A 38 -6.67 7.73 56.99
C GLY A 38 -5.64 8.08 55.90
N GLU A 39 -5.60 7.32 54.81
CA GLU A 39 -4.61 7.44 53.73
C GLU A 39 -4.96 8.48 52.64
N THR A 40 -3.94 8.92 51.91
CA THR A 40 -4.04 9.83 50.76
C THR A 40 -5.01 9.29 49.69
N PRO A 41 -5.91 10.11 49.13
CA PRO A 41 -6.85 9.67 48.08
C PRO A 41 -6.15 8.96 46.90
N LEU A 42 -6.73 7.86 46.41
CA LEU A 42 -6.15 7.04 45.32
C LEU A 42 -5.74 7.88 44.10
N TRP A 43 -6.58 8.82 43.67
CA TRP A 43 -6.28 9.66 42.51
C TRP A 43 -5.03 10.53 42.70
N GLN A 44 -4.73 10.97 43.92
CA GLN A 44 -3.52 11.74 44.21
C GLN A 44 -2.28 10.83 44.13
N VAL A 45 -2.41 9.59 44.59
CA VAL A 45 -1.35 8.57 44.50
C VAL A 45 -1.05 8.21 43.04
N GLU A 46 -2.07 8.04 42.20
CA GLU A 46 -1.86 7.74 40.78
C GLU A 46 -1.33 8.94 39.98
N VAL A 47 -1.87 10.15 40.19
CA VAL A 47 -1.36 11.38 39.52
C VAL A 47 0.10 11.67 39.89
N ALA A 48 0.49 11.43 41.14
CA ALA A 48 1.87 11.64 41.58
C ALA A 48 2.90 10.67 40.96
N LYS A 49 2.47 9.57 40.33
CA LYS A 49 3.38 8.65 39.60
C LYS A 49 3.74 9.16 38.20
N ILE A 50 2.89 9.98 37.58
CA ILE A 50 2.98 10.36 36.15
C ILE A 50 4.38 10.89 35.77
N PRO A 51 5.05 11.79 36.53
CA PRO A 51 6.39 12.29 36.18
C PRO A 51 7.49 11.22 36.10
N THR A 52 7.28 10.09 36.75
CA THR A 52 8.21 8.95 36.79
C THR A 52 7.75 7.75 35.97
N ALA A 53 6.55 7.81 35.40
CA ALA A 53 6.01 6.77 34.56
C ALA A 53 6.67 6.85 33.16
N LYS A 54 7.09 5.71 32.63
CA LYS A 54 7.40 5.61 31.21
C LYS A 54 6.10 5.68 30.41
N TYR A 55 6.11 6.38 29.28
CA TYR A 55 5.01 6.30 28.33
C TYR A 55 4.91 4.89 27.75
N THR A 56 3.68 4.40 27.65
CA THR A 56 3.35 3.04 27.17
C THR A 56 2.39 3.03 25.98
N ARG A 57 1.86 4.21 25.62
CA ARG A 57 0.96 4.49 24.49
C ARG A 57 1.20 5.94 24.05
N ASP A 58 0.77 6.30 22.84
CA ASP A 58 0.81 7.69 22.40
C ASP A 58 -0.26 8.58 23.10
N ALA A 59 -0.14 9.90 22.98
CA ALA A 59 -1.02 10.87 23.64
C ALA A 59 -2.44 10.83 23.07
N LYS A 60 -2.59 10.59 21.76
CA LYS A 60 -3.88 10.46 21.08
C LYS A 60 -4.66 9.26 21.62
N VAL A 61 -4.01 8.13 21.85
CA VAL A 61 -4.59 6.92 22.46
C VAL A 61 -4.90 7.17 23.95
N TYR A 62 -3.96 7.71 24.73
CA TYR A 62 -4.22 8.08 26.13
C TYR A 62 -5.46 8.98 26.30
N VAL A 63 -5.64 9.98 25.44
CA VAL A 63 -6.79 10.91 25.53
C VAL A 63 -8.08 10.28 24.98
N SER A 64 -8.00 9.55 23.87
CA SER A 64 -9.20 9.03 23.18
C SER A 64 -9.79 7.77 23.82
N GLU A 65 -8.97 6.84 24.31
CA GLU A 65 -9.47 5.65 25.02
C GLU A 65 -10.10 6.03 26.35
N ALA A 66 -9.42 6.88 27.14
CA ALA A 66 -9.91 7.42 28.40
C ALA A 66 -11.30 8.06 28.26
N THR A 67 -11.45 8.98 27.32
CA THR A 67 -12.71 9.70 27.09
C THR A 67 -13.82 8.81 26.53
N GLN A 68 -13.48 7.77 25.75
CA GLN A 68 -14.44 6.77 25.28
C GLN A 68 -14.87 5.80 26.38
N ALA A 69 -13.94 5.31 27.20
CA ALA A 69 -14.20 4.44 28.34
C ALA A 69 -15.04 5.15 29.42
N LEU A 70 -14.93 6.47 29.51
CA LEU A 70 -15.70 7.30 30.43
C LEU A 70 -17.17 7.50 29.99
N ARG A 71 -17.47 7.51 28.68
CA ARG A 71 -18.83 7.78 28.13
C ARG A 71 -20.00 7.03 28.81
N PRO A 72 -19.91 5.73 29.18
CA PRO A 72 -21.00 5.03 29.87
C PRO A 72 -21.36 5.64 31.24
N TYR A 73 -20.44 6.39 31.85
CA TYR A 73 -20.56 6.95 33.20
C TYR A 73 -20.91 8.46 33.22
N VAL A 74 -20.95 9.10 32.05
CA VAL A 74 -21.35 10.51 31.85
C VAL A 74 -22.44 10.59 30.78
N GLY A 75 -23.69 10.43 31.21
CA GLY A 75 -24.85 10.56 30.34
C GLY A 75 -25.38 11.99 30.21
N ASP A 76 -25.99 12.27 29.06
CA ASP A 76 -26.78 13.44 28.65
C ASP A 76 -26.60 14.68 29.53
N GLY A 77 -25.50 15.43 29.34
CA GLY A 77 -25.26 16.68 30.05
C GLY A 77 -23.87 17.26 29.90
N LEU A 78 -23.34 17.82 31.00
CA LEU A 78 -22.04 18.50 31.00
C LEU A 78 -20.87 17.60 30.56
N GLY A 79 -20.92 16.29 30.82
CA GLY A 79 -19.88 15.35 30.42
C GLY A 79 -19.72 15.25 28.89
N ASP A 80 -20.82 15.10 28.15
CA ASP A 80 -20.79 15.09 26.68
C ASP A 80 -20.25 16.41 26.11
N SER A 81 -20.58 17.54 26.74
CA SER A 81 -20.09 18.87 26.36
C SER A 81 -18.60 19.13 26.68
N ARG A 82 -17.92 18.17 27.31
CA ARG A 82 -16.48 18.19 27.60
C ARG A 82 -15.71 17.11 26.82
N ILE A 83 -16.29 15.92 26.70
CA ILE A 83 -15.72 14.82 25.90
C ILE A 83 -15.83 15.11 24.39
N GLY A 84 -16.93 15.71 23.93
CA GLY A 84 -17.18 15.97 22.51
C GLY A 84 -16.09 16.77 21.81
N PRO A 85 -15.69 17.95 22.33
CA PRO A 85 -14.61 18.76 21.77
C PRO A 85 -13.25 18.03 21.75
N VAL A 86 -12.86 17.39 22.85
CA VAL A 86 -11.58 16.66 22.96
C VAL A 86 -11.48 15.52 21.94
N LEU A 87 -12.56 14.76 21.73
CA LEU A 87 -12.60 13.72 20.70
C LEU A 87 -12.54 14.31 19.27
N ALA A 88 -13.15 15.48 19.04
CA ALA A 88 -13.05 16.15 17.75
C ALA A 88 -11.64 16.70 17.48
N ASP A 89 -10.93 17.18 18.52
CA ASP A 89 -9.55 17.64 18.40
C ASP A 89 -8.60 16.47 18.10
N VAL A 90 -8.78 15.32 18.76
CA VAL A 90 -8.06 14.06 18.47
C VAL A 90 -8.13 13.65 16.99
N ASP A 91 -9.28 13.89 16.34
CA ASP A 91 -9.49 13.55 14.93
C ASP A 91 -8.99 14.64 13.95
N SER A 92 -8.78 15.89 14.41
CA SER A 92 -8.60 17.04 13.51
C SER A 92 -7.38 17.93 13.76
N ARG A 93 -6.81 17.96 14.98
CA ARG A 93 -5.75 18.88 15.41
C ARG A 93 -4.40 18.22 15.69
N TYR A 94 -4.44 16.95 16.08
CA TYR A 94 -3.24 16.14 16.25
C TYR A 94 -2.63 15.86 14.87
N PHE A 95 -1.31 16.00 14.74
CA PHE A 95 -0.56 15.62 13.54
C PHE A 95 -0.24 14.12 13.56
N ASP A 96 0.14 13.58 14.70
CA ASP A 96 0.36 12.15 14.92
C ASP A 96 -0.08 11.77 16.35
N GLY A 97 0.42 10.65 16.87
CA GLY A 97 0.13 10.22 18.24
C GLY A 97 0.66 11.16 19.35
N ALA A 98 1.65 12.01 19.08
CA ALA A 98 2.36 12.82 20.08
C ALA A 98 2.48 14.32 19.73
N ARG A 99 2.11 14.74 18.52
CA ARG A 99 2.29 16.11 18.00
C ARG A 99 0.97 16.78 17.64
N LEU A 100 0.95 18.11 17.75
CA LEU A 100 -0.16 18.99 17.37
C LEU A 100 0.27 19.84 16.17
N LYS A 101 -0.60 19.99 15.16
CA LYS A 101 -0.24 20.54 13.84
C LYS A 101 0.29 21.97 13.82
N SER A 102 -0.22 22.82 14.71
CA SER A 102 0.06 24.25 14.69
C SER A 102 -0.08 24.86 16.08
N ALA A 103 0.47 26.07 16.27
CA ALA A 103 0.32 26.85 17.49
C ALA A 103 -1.16 27.01 17.90
N GLY A 104 -2.03 27.36 16.94
CA GLY A 104 -3.47 27.54 17.18
C GLY A 104 -4.23 26.23 17.41
N ASP A 105 -3.76 25.12 16.83
CA ASP A 105 -4.33 23.80 17.10
C ASP A 105 -3.99 23.31 18.51
N GLY A 106 -2.77 23.57 18.99
CA GLY A 106 -2.41 23.28 20.37
C GLY A 106 -3.10 24.19 21.37
N GLU A 107 -3.21 25.51 21.12
CA GLU A 107 -4.00 26.40 21.99
C GLU A 107 -5.44 25.90 22.18
N ALA A 108 -6.10 25.49 21.10
CA ALA A 108 -7.45 24.94 21.16
C ALA A 108 -7.50 23.56 21.87
N ALA A 109 -6.55 22.68 21.60
CA ALA A 109 -6.50 21.35 22.22
C ALA A 109 -6.24 21.45 23.73
N PHE A 110 -5.29 22.27 24.18
CA PHE A 110 -4.99 22.47 25.60
C PHE A 110 -6.14 23.15 26.35
N ASP A 111 -6.86 24.11 25.75
CA ASP A 111 -8.08 24.69 26.35
C ASP A 111 -9.17 23.63 26.56
N ASN A 112 -9.41 22.75 25.58
CA ASN A 112 -10.37 21.65 25.73
C ASN A 112 -9.90 20.58 26.74
N LEU A 113 -8.60 20.30 26.81
CA LEU A 113 -8.01 19.37 27.79
C LEU A 113 -8.06 19.91 29.22
N GLU A 114 -7.82 21.20 29.45
CA GLU A 114 -7.98 21.86 30.75
C GLU A 114 -9.43 21.80 31.22
N HIS A 115 -10.38 22.11 30.33
CA HIS A 115 -11.81 22.00 30.61
C HIS A 115 -12.25 20.56 30.94
N LEU A 116 -11.64 19.55 30.33
CA LEU A 116 -11.88 18.13 30.62
C LEU A 116 -11.25 17.73 31.96
N GLU A 117 -9.99 18.08 32.22
CA GLU A 117 -9.29 17.82 33.49
C GLU A 117 -10.06 18.40 34.68
N SER A 118 -10.43 19.67 34.60
CA SER A 118 -11.24 20.34 35.63
C SER A 118 -12.58 19.63 35.87
N PHE A 119 -13.22 19.12 34.81
CA PHE A 119 -14.41 18.30 34.94
C PHE A 119 -14.13 16.98 35.66
N LEU A 120 -13.09 16.24 35.26
CA LEU A 120 -12.70 14.95 35.84
C LEU A 120 -12.39 15.08 37.34
N LYS A 121 -11.51 16.04 37.68
CA LYS A 121 -11.14 16.39 39.07
C LYS A 121 -12.36 16.73 39.92
N SER A 122 -13.33 17.47 39.37
CA SER A 122 -14.56 17.86 40.10
C SER A 122 -15.44 16.68 40.53
N ARG A 123 -15.22 15.47 39.97
CA ARG A 123 -15.95 14.23 40.30
C ARG A 123 -15.27 13.36 41.34
N LEU A 124 -14.06 13.72 41.79
CA LEU A 124 -13.28 12.95 42.74
C LEU A 124 -13.40 13.56 44.14
N THR A 125 -13.76 12.78 45.15
CA THR A 125 -14.06 13.30 46.50
C THR A 125 -13.42 12.51 47.65
N GLY A 126 -12.59 13.18 48.44
CA GLY A 126 -12.19 12.73 49.78
C GLY A 126 -11.21 11.56 49.85
N ALA A 127 -10.87 11.18 51.08
CA ALA A 127 -9.94 10.08 51.41
C ALA A 127 -10.68 8.72 51.52
N SER A 128 -11.47 8.38 50.50
CA SER A 128 -12.16 7.09 50.42
C SER A 128 -11.50 6.18 49.37
N PRO A 129 -11.43 4.85 49.59
CA PRO A 129 -11.25 3.91 48.50
C PRO A 129 -12.39 4.06 47.49
N PRO A 130 -12.16 3.84 46.18
CA PRO A 130 -13.17 4.10 45.16
C PRO A 130 -14.41 3.22 45.37
N ASN A 131 -15.57 3.85 45.44
CA ASN A 131 -16.83 3.21 45.86
C ASN A 131 -17.61 2.58 44.68
N GLY A 132 -17.00 2.47 43.50
CA GLY A 132 -17.57 1.75 42.35
C GLY A 132 -16.85 2.03 41.02
N GLU A 133 -17.24 1.29 39.98
CA GLU A 133 -16.66 1.35 38.62
C GLU A 133 -16.59 2.77 38.04
N ALA A 134 -17.63 3.59 38.28
CA ALA A 134 -17.69 4.95 37.75
C ALA A 134 -16.58 5.85 38.33
N GLU A 135 -16.22 5.69 39.60
CA GLU A 135 -15.16 6.47 40.24
C GLU A 135 -13.78 6.03 39.70
N GLN A 136 -13.57 4.72 39.55
CA GLN A 136 -12.37 4.16 38.92
C GLN A 136 -12.19 4.65 37.48
N ALA A 137 -13.28 4.71 36.69
CA ALA A 137 -13.25 5.25 35.32
C ALA A 137 -12.87 6.75 35.29
N HIS A 138 -13.33 7.56 36.25
CA HIS A 138 -12.93 8.97 36.34
C HIS A 138 -11.45 9.13 36.77
N VAL A 139 -10.94 8.29 37.68
CA VAL A 139 -9.52 8.31 38.07
C VAL A 139 -8.63 7.88 36.91
N ALA A 140 -8.97 6.79 36.22
CA ALA A 140 -8.25 6.35 35.02
C ALA A 140 -8.25 7.44 33.95
N ALA A 141 -9.42 8.02 33.63
CA ALA A 141 -9.50 9.08 32.64
C ALA A 141 -8.69 10.33 33.01
N LEU A 142 -8.61 10.71 34.30
CA LEU A 142 -7.77 11.82 34.75
C LEU A 142 -6.28 11.51 34.55
N VAL A 143 -5.83 10.33 34.97
CA VAL A 143 -4.42 9.92 34.88
C VAL A 143 -3.98 9.78 33.43
N GLU A 144 -4.80 9.17 32.57
CA GLU A 144 -4.49 9.01 31.15
C GLU A 144 -4.50 10.36 30.41
N THR A 145 -5.48 11.24 30.67
CA THR A 145 -5.51 12.60 30.08
C THR A 145 -4.27 13.40 30.49
N LEU A 146 -3.87 13.39 31.77
CA LEU A 146 -2.67 14.08 32.26
C LEU A 146 -1.37 13.47 31.69
N SER A 147 -1.33 12.15 31.48
CA SER A 147 -0.20 11.48 30.84
C SER A 147 -0.04 11.90 29.38
N GLY A 148 -1.15 12.01 28.64
CA GLY A 148 -1.17 12.54 27.27
C GLY A 148 -0.77 14.02 27.21
N VAL A 149 -1.29 14.85 28.11
CA VAL A 149 -0.91 16.28 28.28
C VAL A 149 0.60 16.44 28.52
N ARG A 150 1.20 15.61 29.39
CA ARG A 150 2.64 15.61 29.63
C ARG A 150 3.42 15.16 28.40
N LEU A 151 2.95 14.11 27.71
CA LEU A 151 3.59 13.56 26.51
C LEU A 151 3.65 14.57 25.36
N LEU A 152 2.57 15.32 25.12
CA LEU A 152 2.56 16.42 24.14
C LEU A 152 3.66 17.45 24.45
N ALA A 153 3.78 17.87 25.71
CA ALA A 153 4.75 18.89 26.14
C ALA A 153 6.20 18.39 26.04
N ASP A 154 6.44 17.13 26.41
CA ASP A 154 7.73 16.45 26.28
C ASP A 154 8.13 16.29 24.79
N ALA A 155 7.16 15.98 23.92
CA ALA A 155 7.37 15.88 22.48
C ALA A 155 7.78 17.21 21.83
N ALA A 156 7.12 18.31 22.16
CA ALA A 156 7.54 19.62 21.65
C ALA A 156 8.94 20.03 22.16
N ILE A 157 9.40 19.51 23.30
CA ILE A 157 10.77 19.75 23.80
C ILE A 157 11.79 18.85 23.08
N GLN A 158 11.42 17.62 22.73
CA GLN A 158 12.27 16.69 21.99
C GLN A 158 12.41 17.10 20.52
N ASP A 159 11.32 17.48 19.84
CA ASP A 159 11.36 18.06 18.49
C ASP A 159 12.26 19.31 18.46
N ALA A 160 12.11 20.20 19.43
CA ALA A 160 12.95 21.38 19.57
C ALA A 160 14.43 21.04 19.85
N GLU A 161 14.70 20.00 20.66
CA GLU A 161 16.07 19.55 20.95
C GLU A 161 16.74 18.96 19.71
N ALA A 162 16.05 18.15 18.92
CA ALA A 162 16.56 17.62 17.65
C ALA A 162 16.87 18.77 16.69
N THR A 163 15.93 19.71 16.52
CA THR A 163 16.07 20.87 15.64
C THR A 163 17.32 21.73 15.94
N ILE A 164 17.62 22.06 17.20
CA ILE A 164 18.73 23.00 17.52
C ILE A 164 19.89 22.40 18.32
N GLY A 165 19.82 21.12 18.68
CA GLY A 165 20.84 20.38 19.42
C GLY A 165 22.23 20.44 18.79
N PRO A 166 22.37 20.11 17.49
CA PRO A 166 23.64 20.18 16.74
C PRO A 166 24.39 21.51 16.86
N PHE A 167 23.67 22.64 16.92
CA PHE A 167 24.26 23.97 17.04
C PHE A 167 24.91 24.27 18.41
N ARG A 168 25.03 23.26 19.29
CA ARG A 168 25.87 23.30 20.49
C ARG A 168 27.30 22.81 20.27
N ALA A 169 27.60 22.22 19.11
CA ALA A 169 28.95 21.79 18.75
C ALA A 169 29.96 22.95 18.78
N SER A 170 31.25 22.62 18.80
CA SER A 170 32.34 23.60 18.91
C SER A 170 33.47 23.29 17.93
N PRO A 171 33.55 23.98 16.78
CA PRO A 171 32.68 25.07 16.34
C PRO A 171 31.25 24.59 16.01
N PRO A 172 30.23 25.46 16.13
CA PRO A 172 28.88 25.11 15.70
C PRO A 172 28.79 25.02 14.16
N PRO A 173 27.84 24.25 13.60
CA PRO A 173 27.58 24.20 12.17
C PRO A 173 27.29 25.58 11.59
N ALA A 174 27.66 25.78 10.33
CA ALA A 174 27.58 27.07 9.64
C ALA A 174 26.90 26.94 8.27
N PRO A 175 26.00 27.87 7.90
CA PRO A 175 25.61 29.08 8.64
C PRO A 175 24.65 28.78 9.79
N ALA A 176 24.81 29.49 10.91
CA ALA A 176 23.83 29.44 11.99
C ALA A 176 22.51 30.12 11.56
N PRO A 177 21.34 29.50 11.81
CA PRO A 177 20.04 30.04 11.37
C PRO A 177 19.65 31.33 12.12
N GLU A 178 18.85 32.17 11.48
CA GLU A 178 18.33 33.40 12.10
C GLU A 178 17.38 33.04 13.26
N GLY A 179 17.56 33.68 14.42
CA GLY A 179 16.75 33.41 15.62
C GLY A 179 17.21 32.21 16.47
N LEU A 180 18.37 31.59 16.18
CA LEU A 180 18.91 30.47 16.96
C LEU A 180 19.09 30.79 18.46
N ALA A 181 19.48 32.02 18.81
CA ALA A 181 19.68 32.42 20.21
C ALA A 181 18.35 32.46 20.98
N GLU A 182 17.30 32.98 20.34
CA GLU A 182 15.93 32.97 20.83
C GLU A 182 15.38 31.54 20.90
N ALA A 183 15.68 30.68 19.92
CA ALA A 183 15.29 29.27 19.94
C ALA A 183 15.86 28.51 21.16
N PHE A 184 17.14 28.71 21.48
CA PHE A 184 17.72 28.14 22.71
C PHE A 184 17.07 28.69 23.99
N ALA A 185 16.63 29.95 23.99
CA ALA A 185 15.91 30.54 25.12
C ALA A 185 14.50 29.96 25.28
N ASP A 186 13.77 29.76 24.16
CA ASP A 186 12.45 29.14 24.13
C ASP A 186 12.52 27.68 24.64
N LEU A 187 13.47 26.88 24.12
CA LEU A 187 13.73 25.52 24.60
C LEU A 187 14.08 25.46 26.10
N ALA A 188 14.92 26.38 26.59
CA ALA A 188 15.25 26.46 28.01
C ALA A 188 14.01 26.78 28.86
N ALA A 189 13.15 27.69 28.39
CA ALA A 189 11.89 28.01 29.04
C ALA A 189 10.90 26.83 29.01
N ALA A 190 10.86 26.06 27.92
CA ALA A 190 10.05 24.86 27.79
C ALA A 190 10.42 23.80 28.84
N ARG A 191 11.73 23.48 28.96
CA ARG A 191 12.26 22.56 29.98
C ARG A 191 11.93 23.00 31.41
N VAL A 192 12.06 24.29 31.70
CA VAL A 192 11.68 24.87 33.00
C VAL A 192 10.18 24.72 33.29
N ASN A 193 9.33 24.87 32.29
CA ASN A 193 7.88 24.71 32.45
C ASN A 193 7.48 23.23 32.62
N LEU A 194 8.09 22.29 31.87
CA LEU A 194 7.83 20.86 32.06
C LEU A 194 8.27 20.40 33.47
N ALA A 195 9.43 20.87 33.96
CA ALA A 195 9.88 20.56 35.32
C ALA A 195 8.92 21.07 36.41
N LYS A 196 8.26 22.22 36.20
CA LYS A 196 7.19 22.70 37.10
C LYS A 196 5.91 21.88 36.95
N ALA A 197 5.54 21.46 35.74
CA ALA A 197 4.41 20.58 35.52
C ALA A 197 4.60 19.26 36.29
N ASP A 198 5.79 18.68 36.23
CA ASP A 198 6.18 17.50 37.00
C ASP A 198 6.13 17.74 38.52
N GLU A 199 6.61 18.90 39.00
CA GLU A 199 6.48 19.30 40.41
C GLU A 199 5.01 19.40 40.85
N MET A 200 4.12 19.88 39.97
CA MET A 200 2.68 19.97 40.25
C MET A 200 2.00 18.60 40.22
N LEU A 201 2.33 17.73 39.26
CA LEU A 201 1.84 16.34 39.21
C LEU A 201 2.28 15.56 40.46
N ALA A 202 3.55 15.64 40.85
CA ALA A 202 4.07 15.01 42.08
C ALA A 202 3.38 15.49 43.37
N LYS A 203 2.78 16.69 43.34
CA LYS A 203 1.96 17.26 44.44
C LYS A 203 0.45 17.03 44.26
N ALA A 204 0.05 16.24 43.25
CA ALA A 204 -1.34 16.02 42.85
C ALA A 204 -2.15 17.31 42.59
N ASN A 205 -1.51 18.29 41.94
CA ASN A 205 -2.11 19.55 41.47
C ASN A 205 -2.30 19.52 39.93
N PRO A 206 -3.32 18.83 39.41
CA PRO A 206 -3.47 18.57 37.96
C PRO A 206 -3.69 19.83 37.12
N GLU A 207 -4.71 20.65 37.40
CA GLU A 207 -4.92 21.98 36.78
C GLU A 207 -3.63 22.84 36.64
N PRO A 208 -2.85 23.17 37.71
CA PRO A 208 -1.55 23.83 37.54
C PRO A 208 -0.52 23.06 36.71
N ALA A 209 -0.54 21.72 36.73
CA ALA A 209 0.32 20.91 35.88
C ALA A 209 -0.05 21.03 34.39
N THR A 210 -1.34 20.98 34.06
CA THR A 210 -1.85 21.15 32.69
C THR A 210 -1.44 22.51 32.12
N ILE A 211 -1.58 23.59 32.90
CA ILE A 211 -1.16 24.93 32.50
C ILE A 211 0.35 24.99 32.24
N GLN A 212 1.18 24.43 33.14
CA GLN A 212 2.63 24.41 32.93
C GLN A 212 3.07 23.47 31.79
N ALA A 213 2.34 22.39 31.53
CA ALA A 213 2.55 21.54 30.36
C ALA A 213 2.16 22.25 29.05
N ALA A 214 1.07 23.03 29.04
CA ALA A 214 0.69 23.86 27.90
C ALA A 214 1.73 24.95 27.61
N ASP A 215 2.25 25.61 28.66
CA ASP A 215 3.34 26.59 28.53
C ASP A 215 4.68 25.95 28.13
N ALA A 216 4.92 24.68 28.50
CA ALA A 216 6.07 23.91 28.05
C ALA A 216 5.95 23.54 26.56
N TRP A 217 4.79 23.00 26.16
CA TRP A 217 4.47 22.69 24.77
C TRP A 217 4.60 23.93 23.87
N ARG A 218 3.99 25.06 24.28
CA ARG A 218 4.02 26.31 23.49
C ARG A 218 5.45 26.80 23.27
N ASN A 219 6.31 26.71 24.28
CA ASN A 219 7.71 27.14 24.19
C ASN A 219 8.57 26.14 23.38
N GLY A 220 8.29 24.83 23.43
CA GLY A 220 8.94 23.86 22.55
C GLY A 220 8.56 24.10 21.08
N PHE A 221 7.26 24.18 20.80
CA PHE A 221 6.74 24.43 19.44
C PHE A 221 7.12 25.82 18.88
N ALA A 222 7.41 26.79 19.75
CA ALA A 222 7.96 28.09 19.36
C ALA A 222 9.31 27.96 18.64
N VAL A 223 10.14 26.97 18.96
CA VAL A 223 11.40 26.69 18.26
C VAL A 223 11.16 26.35 16.80
N LEU A 224 10.27 25.38 16.53
CA LEU A 224 9.93 24.94 15.18
C LEU A 224 9.38 26.11 14.35
N THR A 225 8.38 26.82 14.89
CA THR A 225 7.73 27.95 14.19
C THR A 225 8.64 29.16 13.99
N ARG A 226 9.62 29.38 14.88
CA ARG A 226 10.63 30.44 14.74
C ARG A 226 11.59 30.16 13.59
N LEU A 227 11.96 28.90 13.41
CA LEU A 227 12.93 28.45 12.41
C LEU A 227 12.27 28.05 11.09
N GLY A 228 10.92 28.00 11.03
CA GLY A 228 10.17 27.69 9.82
C GLY A 228 10.06 26.19 9.52
N ILE A 229 10.23 25.34 10.55
CA ILE A 229 10.06 23.90 10.47
C ILE A 229 8.57 23.56 10.43
N THR A 230 8.18 22.64 9.57
CA THR A 230 6.80 22.17 9.38
C THR A 230 6.81 20.66 9.17
N TYR A 231 6.04 19.90 9.95
CA TYR A 231 6.11 18.43 9.93
C TYR A 231 5.92 17.75 8.56
N ASP A 232 5.29 18.40 7.58
CA ASP A 232 5.14 17.93 6.20
C ASP A 232 6.07 18.62 5.18
N GLY A 233 7.05 19.38 5.66
CA GLY A 233 8.13 20.00 4.91
C GLY A 233 9.34 19.10 4.69
N ASP A 234 10.33 19.68 4.04
CA ASP A 234 11.69 19.19 3.78
C ASP A 234 12.52 20.49 3.74
N HIS A 235 13.02 20.89 4.91
CA HIS A 235 13.49 22.26 5.13
C HIS A 235 14.94 22.50 4.67
N ASP A 236 15.83 21.52 4.86
CA ASP A 236 17.24 21.58 4.45
C ASP A 236 17.45 21.09 2.99
N ARG A 237 16.55 20.24 2.48
CA ARG A 237 16.48 19.68 1.11
C ARG A 237 17.38 18.49 0.85
N ASP A 238 17.61 17.63 1.85
CA ASP A 238 18.24 16.33 1.64
C ASP A 238 17.27 15.27 1.03
N GLY A 239 15.96 15.51 1.13
CA GLY A 239 14.88 14.64 0.63
C GLY A 239 14.19 13.79 1.71
N VAL A 240 14.59 13.93 2.97
CA VAL A 240 13.85 13.48 4.15
C VAL A 240 12.85 14.58 4.53
N ILE A 241 11.73 14.20 5.15
CA ILE A 241 10.72 15.15 5.61
C ILE A 241 10.96 15.51 7.08
N ASP A 242 10.68 16.76 7.46
CA ASP A 242 10.96 17.30 8.81
C ASP A 242 10.49 16.33 9.94
N VAL A 243 9.32 15.71 9.81
CA VAL A 243 8.81 14.80 10.87
C VAL A 243 9.48 13.42 10.93
N VAL A 244 10.15 12.99 9.86
CA VAL A 244 10.98 11.77 9.88
C VAL A 244 12.28 12.09 10.60
N GLU A 245 12.97 13.18 10.24
CA GLU A 245 14.18 13.63 10.92
C GLU A 245 13.94 13.82 12.42
N LEU A 246 12.90 14.57 12.80
CA LEU A 246 12.50 14.78 14.20
C LEU A 246 12.11 13.47 14.94
N ARG A 247 11.86 12.36 14.24
CA ARG A 247 11.61 11.04 14.85
C ARG A 247 12.90 10.24 15.07
N PHE A 248 13.84 10.32 14.14
CA PHE A 248 15.17 9.72 14.30
C PHE A 248 16.07 10.58 15.22
N GLY A 249 15.75 11.87 15.35
CA GLY A 249 16.39 12.84 16.23
C GLY A 249 17.42 13.71 15.54
N SER A 250 17.45 13.72 14.21
CA SER A 250 18.17 14.66 13.36
C SER A 250 17.51 16.05 13.33
N SER A 251 18.23 17.02 12.79
CA SER A 251 17.83 18.42 12.66
C SER A 251 17.39 18.74 11.23
N PRO A 252 16.12 19.16 11.02
CA PRO A 252 15.62 19.72 9.75
C PRO A 252 16.28 21.02 9.27
N LEU A 253 17.50 21.31 9.72
CA LEU A 253 18.31 22.48 9.36
C LEU A 253 19.68 22.06 8.82
N LEU A 254 20.01 20.76 8.83
CA LEU A 254 21.33 20.22 8.56
C LEU A 254 21.24 18.87 7.85
N VAL A 255 21.83 18.77 6.66
CA VAL A 255 21.96 17.53 5.87
C VAL A 255 22.79 16.45 6.58
N ASP A 256 23.59 16.85 7.56
CA ASP A 256 24.49 16.07 8.40
C ASP A 256 24.43 16.72 9.79
N SER A 257 23.70 16.07 10.71
CA SER A 257 23.28 16.64 11.98
C SER A 257 24.32 16.53 13.09
N ASP A 258 25.25 15.58 13.06
CA ASP A 258 26.30 15.47 14.09
C ASP A 258 27.73 15.76 13.57
N GLY A 259 27.92 15.82 12.26
CA GLY A 259 29.12 16.30 11.60
C GLY A 259 30.17 15.23 11.34
N ASP A 260 29.78 13.96 11.24
CA ASP A 260 30.68 12.83 10.98
C ASP A 260 31.01 12.63 9.48
N GLY A 261 30.14 13.15 8.60
CA GLY A 261 30.24 13.09 7.14
C GLY A 261 29.19 12.21 6.45
N LEU A 262 28.46 11.39 7.19
CA LEU A 262 27.24 10.77 6.71
C LEU A 262 26.12 11.82 6.65
N THR A 263 25.15 11.59 5.77
CA THR A 263 23.96 12.42 5.70
C THR A 263 22.84 11.80 6.52
N ASP A 264 22.02 12.64 7.16
CA ASP A 264 20.91 12.19 8.00
C ASP A 264 20.00 11.23 7.23
N ARG A 265 19.77 11.52 5.94
CA ARG A 265 19.17 10.59 4.99
C ARG A 265 19.85 9.22 4.93
N TYR A 266 21.13 9.16 4.62
CA TYR A 266 21.87 7.90 4.43
C TYR A 266 21.85 7.04 5.69
N GLU A 267 21.97 7.67 6.86
CA GLU A 267 21.83 6.98 8.15
C GLU A 267 20.41 6.49 8.45
N ILE A 268 19.39 7.28 8.12
CA ILE A 268 17.97 6.90 8.28
C ILE A 268 17.59 5.76 7.33
N THR A 269 18.30 5.60 6.19
CA THR A 269 17.89 4.70 5.12
C THR A 269 18.76 3.47 4.97
N GLU A 270 20.08 3.62 4.86
CA GLU A 270 21.02 2.50 4.67
C GLU A 270 21.48 1.93 6.02
N LEU A 271 21.81 2.80 6.97
CA LEU A 271 22.42 2.41 8.26
C LEU A 271 21.42 2.41 9.43
N ALA A 272 20.12 2.30 9.14
CA ALA A 272 19.04 2.46 10.10
C ALA A 272 19.14 1.49 11.31
N GLY A 273 19.61 2.00 12.45
CA GLY A 273 19.79 1.21 13.67
C GLY A 273 21.14 0.49 13.79
N TRP A 274 22.05 0.74 12.85
CA TRP A 274 23.50 0.61 13.04
C TRP A 274 24.04 1.93 13.60
N THR A 275 23.85 3.03 12.86
CA THR A 275 24.24 4.40 13.23
C THR A 275 23.06 5.20 13.80
N ARG A 276 23.27 6.49 14.11
CA ARG A 276 22.22 7.44 14.53
C ARG A 276 22.55 8.85 14.04
N PRO A 277 21.61 9.54 13.35
CA PRO A 277 21.72 10.95 12.87
C PRO A 277 21.90 12.07 13.92
N ASN A 278 22.38 11.75 15.12
CA ASN A 278 22.67 12.70 16.18
C ASN A 278 23.76 12.22 17.15
N ALA A 279 24.54 11.23 16.72
CA ALA A 279 25.64 10.65 17.48
C ALA A 279 26.78 10.21 16.55
N TYR A 280 27.68 11.16 16.25
CA TYR A 280 28.98 11.05 15.55
C TYR A 280 29.81 9.76 15.79
N ASP A 281 29.56 9.08 16.91
CA ASP A 281 30.12 7.79 17.32
C ASP A 281 28.99 7.10 18.14
N THR A 282 28.19 6.26 17.46
CA THR A 282 26.95 5.67 17.99
C THR A 282 27.21 4.59 19.03
N ASP A 283 28.24 3.77 18.82
CA ASP A 283 28.57 2.60 19.65
C ASP A 283 29.61 2.89 20.74
N GLN A 284 30.37 3.98 20.58
CA GLN A 284 31.41 4.50 21.47
C GLN A 284 32.75 3.73 21.45
N ASP A 285 33.11 3.12 20.31
CA ASP A 285 34.43 2.48 20.10
C ASP A 285 35.58 3.47 19.77
N ALA A 286 35.24 4.74 19.49
CA ALA A 286 36.10 5.85 19.08
C ALA A 286 36.52 5.90 17.59
N THR A 287 35.87 5.09 16.75
CA THR A 287 35.66 5.36 15.32
C THR A 287 34.45 6.31 15.19
N ALA A 288 34.36 7.07 14.10
CA ALA A 288 33.15 7.83 13.80
C ALA A 288 32.31 7.02 12.81
N ASP A 289 30.99 7.06 12.90
CA ASP A 289 30.07 6.18 12.14
C ASP A 289 30.40 6.17 10.62
N GLY A 290 30.71 7.32 10.01
CA GLY A 290 31.12 7.43 8.60
C GLY A 290 32.49 6.85 8.25
N ASN A 291 33.32 6.49 9.22
CA ASN A 291 34.62 5.82 9.03
C ASN A 291 34.57 4.33 9.42
N GLU A 292 33.40 3.82 9.82
CA GLU A 292 33.17 2.38 10.00
C GLU A 292 33.04 1.67 8.63
N ASP A 293 33.19 0.35 8.68
CA ASP A 293 33.15 -0.62 7.57
C ASP A 293 32.25 -1.76 8.08
N VAL A 294 30.95 -1.66 7.81
CA VAL A 294 29.89 -2.41 8.53
C VAL A 294 29.72 -3.84 7.99
N ASP A 295 29.93 -4.06 6.69
CA ASP A 295 29.87 -5.37 6.05
C ASP A 295 31.25 -6.02 5.81
N VAL A 296 32.34 -5.27 6.01
CA VAL A 296 33.73 -5.72 5.98
C VAL A 296 34.21 -6.04 4.55
N ASP A 297 33.76 -5.25 3.59
CA ASP A 297 34.17 -5.32 2.18
C ASP A 297 35.50 -4.56 1.89
N GLY A 298 35.83 -3.56 2.73
CA GLY A 298 37.03 -2.73 2.66
C GLY A 298 36.82 -1.28 2.20
N LEU A 299 35.58 -0.84 1.98
CA LEU A 299 35.16 0.54 1.92
C LEU A 299 34.77 1.04 3.32
N THR A 300 34.52 2.34 3.46
CA THR A 300 33.89 2.91 4.66
C THR A 300 32.50 3.39 4.31
N ASN A 301 31.59 3.45 5.28
CA ASN A 301 30.24 4.01 5.13
C ASN A 301 30.24 5.35 4.34
N LEU A 302 31.24 6.22 4.54
CA LEU A 302 31.41 7.48 3.81
C LEU A 302 31.96 7.32 2.37
N ASP A 303 32.81 6.32 2.12
CA ASP A 303 33.23 5.96 0.76
C ASP A 303 32.06 5.41 -0.05
N GLU A 304 31.22 4.58 0.57
CA GLU A 304 30.04 3.95 -0.02
C GLU A 304 28.94 4.95 -0.31
N GLN A 305 28.59 5.82 0.65
CA GLN A 305 27.70 6.96 0.44
C GLN A 305 28.11 7.82 -0.79
N ARG A 306 29.42 7.94 -1.03
CA ARG A 306 29.96 8.74 -2.13
C ARG A 306 29.87 8.05 -3.50
N ILE A 307 29.92 6.71 -3.55
CA ILE A 307 29.85 5.95 -4.81
C ILE A 307 28.45 5.41 -5.11
N GLY A 308 27.61 5.20 -4.09
CA GLY A 308 26.22 4.74 -4.21
C GLY A 308 26.00 3.27 -3.87
N THR A 309 26.97 2.59 -3.26
CA THR A 309 26.90 1.19 -2.80
C THR A 309 26.19 1.07 -1.45
N SER A 310 25.85 -0.17 -1.06
CA SER A 310 25.09 -0.46 0.16
C SER A 310 26.02 -0.84 1.33
N PRO A 311 26.07 -0.05 2.43
CA PRO A 311 26.98 -0.24 3.57
C PRO A 311 26.58 -1.41 4.49
N THR A 312 25.79 -2.35 3.97
CA THR A 312 25.35 -3.55 4.68
C THR A 312 25.29 -4.78 3.76
N ASP A 313 25.63 -4.63 2.48
CA ASP A 313 25.59 -5.67 1.46
C ASP A 313 26.86 -5.56 0.59
N PRO A 314 27.88 -6.40 0.84
CA PRO A 314 29.24 -6.14 0.40
C PRO A 314 29.49 -6.46 -1.09
N ASP A 315 28.42 -6.58 -1.89
CA ASP A 315 28.32 -7.01 -3.30
C ASP A 315 27.01 -6.41 -3.86
N THR A 316 27.00 -5.08 -4.06
CA THR A 316 25.76 -4.28 -4.28
C THR A 316 25.00 -4.66 -5.55
N ASP A 317 25.71 -5.08 -6.60
CA ASP A 317 25.08 -5.49 -7.86
C ASP A 317 24.79 -7.00 -7.95
N GLY A 318 25.37 -7.80 -7.04
CA GLY A 318 25.14 -9.23 -6.91
C GLY A 318 25.89 -10.11 -7.92
N ASP A 319 26.96 -9.63 -8.56
CA ASP A 319 27.74 -10.41 -9.52
C ASP A 319 28.67 -11.46 -8.88
N GLY A 320 28.90 -11.36 -7.57
CA GLY A 320 29.77 -12.25 -6.80
C GLY A 320 31.17 -11.69 -6.57
N VAL A 321 31.37 -10.38 -6.71
CA VAL A 321 32.60 -9.65 -6.42
C VAL A 321 32.28 -8.49 -5.50
N ASN A 322 33.05 -8.33 -4.43
CA ASN A 322 32.77 -7.28 -3.45
C ASN A 322 33.10 -5.85 -3.95
N ASP A 323 32.28 -4.87 -3.58
CA ASP A 323 32.33 -3.49 -4.09
C ASP A 323 33.71 -2.81 -3.92
N GLY A 324 34.33 -2.93 -2.75
CA GLY A 324 35.67 -2.40 -2.45
C GLY A 324 36.78 -3.10 -3.22
N ASP A 325 36.56 -4.38 -3.54
CA ASP A 325 37.45 -5.22 -4.34
C ASP A 325 37.34 -4.86 -5.84
N GLU A 326 36.18 -4.36 -6.27
CA GLU A 326 35.91 -3.77 -7.59
C GLU A 326 36.46 -2.35 -7.74
N VAL A 327 36.18 -1.45 -6.79
CA VAL A 327 36.73 -0.09 -6.73
C VAL A 327 38.27 -0.15 -6.73
N ALA A 328 38.87 -1.13 -6.05
CA ALA A 328 40.32 -1.37 -6.08
C ALA A 328 40.85 -1.84 -7.46
N ARG A 329 40.00 -2.44 -8.30
CA ARG A 329 40.32 -2.86 -9.69
C ARG A 329 39.96 -1.81 -10.73
N GLY A 330 39.03 -0.90 -10.41
CA GLY A 330 38.48 0.12 -11.30
C GLY A 330 37.34 -0.37 -12.18
N SER A 331 36.58 -1.39 -11.75
CA SER A 331 35.22 -1.66 -12.23
C SER A 331 34.20 -0.74 -11.53
N ASP A 332 32.91 -0.87 -11.86
CA ASP A 332 31.82 -0.01 -11.38
C ASP A 332 30.84 -0.87 -10.56
N PRO A 333 30.84 -0.80 -9.22
CA PRO A 333 30.13 -1.76 -8.33
C PRO A 333 28.60 -1.60 -8.30
N LEU A 334 28.06 -0.92 -9.31
CA LEU A 334 26.63 -0.75 -9.55
C LEU A 334 26.22 -1.39 -10.88
N VAL A 335 27.11 -2.17 -11.52
CA VAL A 335 26.99 -2.65 -12.90
C VAL A 335 27.55 -4.06 -13.04
N PHE A 336 26.65 -5.05 -12.91
CA PHE A 336 26.92 -6.49 -13.01
C PHE A 336 27.88 -6.83 -14.16
N ASP A 337 29.16 -7.03 -13.83
CA ASP A 337 30.28 -7.05 -14.78
C ASP A 337 30.48 -8.47 -15.39
N GLN A 338 29.84 -9.48 -14.81
CA GLN A 338 29.82 -10.87 -15.30
C GLN A 338 28.85 -11.06 -16.48
N PRO A 339 29.32 -11.38 -17.70
CA PRO A 339 28.40 -11.80 -18.76
C PRO A 339 27.79 -13.17 -18.42
N ARG A 340 26.46 -13.21 -18.23
CA ARG A 340 25.67 -14.45 -18.14
C ARG A 340 26.09 -15.41 -19.25
N ALA A 341 26.64 -16.57 -18.87
CA ALA A 341 27.14 -17.54 -19.85
C ALA A 341 26.00 -17.96 -20.80
N PRO A 342 26.17 -17.91 -22.13
CA PRO A 342 25.14 -18.35 -23.06
C PRO A 342 24.82 -19.84 -22.84
N PRO A 343 23.56 -20.27 -23.00
CA PRO A 343 23.15 -21.63 -22.71
C PRO A 343 23.99 -22.65 -23.49
N VAL A 344 24.56 -23.62 -22.77
CA VAL A 344 25.34 -24.70 -23.37
C VAL A 344 24.40 -25.61 -24.15
N ALA A 345 24.64 -25.75 -25.45
CA ALA A 345 23.87 -26.67 -26.29
C ALA A 345 24.00 -28.13 -25.79
N GLY A 346 22.94 -28.70 -25.19
CA GLY A 346 23.00 -30.10 -24.75
C GLY A 346 21.83 -30.71 -23.96
N ASP A 347 20.89 -29.94 -23.40
CA ASP A 347 19.83 -30.50 -22.54
C ASP A 347 18.53 -30.93 -23.29
N PRO A 348 17.76 -31.88 -22.73
CA PRO A 348 16.96 -32.80 -23.54
C PRO A 348 15.58 -32.28 -23.98
N ALA A 349 15.26 -32.51 -25.25
CA ALA A 349 14.00 -32.12 -25.88
C ALA A 349 12.74 -32.68 -25.18
N PRO A 350 11.76 -31.83 -24.85
CA PRO A 350 10.41 -32.26 -24.48
C PRO A 350 9.63 -32.81 -25.69
N ILE A 351 8.89 -33.89 -25.40
CA ILE A 351 7.93 -34.62 -26.22
C ILE A 351 7.03 -33.81 -27.19
N THR A 352 7.07 -34.19 -28.47
CA THR A 352 6.16 -33.76 -29.56
C THR A 352 4.73 -34.31 -29.45
N PRO A 353 3.75 -33.54 -29.95
CA PRO A 353 2.66 -34.07 -30.78
C PRO A 353 2.52 -33.34 -32.14
N MET A 354 1.90 -33.99 -33.13
CA MET A 354 1.69 -33.52 -34.53
C MET A 354 0.43 -34.23 -35.10
N PRO A 355 -0.05 -33.94 -36.34
CA PRO A 355 0.06 -32.75 -37.20
C PRO A 355 -1.37 -32.16 -37.46
N THR A 356 -1.68 -31.23 -38.38
CA THR A 356 -1.08 -30.62 -39.60
C THR A 356 -1.26 -29.07 -39.54
N ASP A 357 -0.68 -28.21 -40.40
CA ASP A 357 -0.06 -28.40 -41.73
C ASP A 357 1.39 -27.86 -41.83
N THR A 358 1.68 -26.58 -41.54
CA THR A 358 3.06 -26.04 -41.51
C THR A 358 3.28 -25.04 -40.36
N ASP A 359 4.38 -25.26 -39.66
CA ASP A 359 5.12 -24.40 -38.73
C ASP A 359 6.57 -24.56 -39.24
N THR A 360 7.16 -23.48 -39.76
CA THR A 360 8.34 -23.56 -40.64
C THR A 360 9.67 -23.44 -39.88
N ASP A 361 9.70 -22.76 -38.74
CA ASP A 361 10.89 -22.59 -37.91
C ASP A 361 10.84 -23.33 -36.56
N GLY A 362 9.66 -23.75 -36.10
CA GLY A 362 9.46 -24.61 -34.94
C GLY A 362 9.28 -23.88 -33.61
N ASP A 363 8.85 -22.61 -33.63
CA ASP A 363 8.66 -21.78 -32.44
C ASP A 363 7.39 -22.10 -31.63
N GLY A 364 6.40 -22.73 -32.28
CA GLY A 364 5.09 -23.08 -31.72
C GLY A 364 3.91 -22.30 -32.32
N LEU A 365 4.17 -21.23 -33.07
CA LEU A 365 3.23 -20.53 -33.93
C LEU A 365 3.23 -21.20 -35.32
N ILE A 366 2.08 -21.21 -36.01
CA ILE A 366 2.00 -21.83 -37.35
C ILE A 366 2.09 -20.76 -38.44
N ASP A 367 2.65 -21.07 -39.62
CA ASP A 367 2.82 -20.18 -40.80
C ASP A 367 1.60 -19.26 -41.09
N LEU A 368 0.39 -19.74 -40.77
CA LEU A 368 -0.87 -19.04 -40.99
C LEU A 368 -1.26 -18.07 -39.87
N ALA A 369 -0.92 -18.38 -38.61
CA ALA A 369 -1.09 -17.47 -37.48
C ALA A 369 -0.07 -16.33 -37.56
N GLU A 370 1.14 -16.63 -38.03
CA GLU A 370 2.18 -15.64 -38.28
C GLU A 370 1.77 -14.55 -39.30
N ASP A 371 1.11 -14.89 -40.42
CA ASP A 371 0.52 -13.87 -41.35
C ASP A 371 -0.64 -13.06 -40.72
N GLU A 372 -1.21 -13.51 -39.60
CA GLU A 372 -2.24 -12.77 -38.85
C GLU A 372 -1.67 -11.88 -37.75
N GLU A 373 -0.64 -12.31 -37.01
CA GLU A 373 0.09 -11.54 -35.98
C GLU A 373 1.27 -10.73 -36.56
N LEU A 374 1.52 -10.83 -37.87
CA LEU A 374 2.50 -10.08 -38.68
C LEU A 374 3.97 -10.46 -38.49
N THR A 375 4.24 -11.69 -38.07
CA THR A 375 5.58 -12.24 -37.83
C THR A 375 6.23 -12.86 -39.08
N ASP A 376 7.51 -13.26 -39.01
CA ASP A 376 8.26 -13.86 -40.14
C ASP A 376 8.42 -15.37 -39.99
N VAL A 377 7.70 -16.12 -40.84
CA VAL A 377 7.59 -17.60 -40.97
C VAL A 377 8.90 -18.40 -41.15
N ALA A 378 10.05 -17.82 -40.85
CA ALA A 378 11.36 -18.47 -40.88
C ALA A 378 12.28 -17.96 -39.77
N ASN A 379 11.73 -17.27 -38.77
CA ASN A 379 12.45 -16.60 -37.69
C ASN A 379 11.65 -16.62 -36.37
N VAL A 380 11.98 -17.61 -35.53
CA VAL A 380 11.44 -17.94 -34.19
C VAL A 380 11.18 -16.77 -33.22
N ASP A 381 11.83 -15.62 -33.44
CA ASP A 381 11.82 -14.42 -32.58
C ASP A 381 11.88 -13.20 -33.52
N THR A 382 10.71 -12.66 -33.89
CA THR A 382 10.56 -11.71 -34.99
C THR A 382 11.13 -10.32 -34.69
N ASP A 383 11.03 -9.83 -33.46
CA ASP A 383 11.56 -8.52 -33.07
C ASP A 383 12.93 -8.57 -32.37
N GLY A 384 13.40 -9.77 -32.01
CA GLY A 384 14.70 -10.02 -31.43
C GLY A 384 14.76 -9.78 -29.92
N ASP A 385 13.63 -9.90 -29.21
CA ASP A 385 13.58 -9.69 -27.77
C ASP A 385 14.21 -10.83 -26.96
N GLY A 386 14.02 -12.08 -27.37
CA GLY A 386 14.53 -13.28 -26.70
C GLY A 386 13.44 -14.23 -26.19
N LEU A 387 12.17 -13.81 -26.24
CA LEU A 387 11.00 -14.68 -26.31
C LEU A 387 10.84 -15.20 -27.75
N SER A 388 9.92 -16.15 -27.95
CA SER A 388 9.57 -16.65 -29.28
C SER A 388 8.14 -16.27 -29.63
N ASP A 389 7.84 -16.01 -30.90
CA ASP A 389 6.56 -15.43 -31.33
C ASP A 389 5.35 -16.24 -30.80
N GLY A 390 5.44 -17.57 -30.80
CA GLY A 390 4.46 -18.50 -30.25
C GLY A 390 4.36 -18.48 -28.72
N ALA A 391 5.46 -18.28 -27.99
CA ALA A 391 5.43 -18.12 -26.54
C ALA A 391 4.78 -16.79 -26.15
N GLU A 392 5.09 -15.73 -26.88
CA GLU A 392 4.50 -14.41 -26.70
C GLU A 392 2.98 -14.41 -26.90
N VAL A 393 2.52 -14.94 -28.03
CA VAL A 393 1.09 -14.97 -28.39
C VAL A 393 0.29 -15.90 -27.47
N ASP A 394 0.81 -17.11 -27.19
CA ASP A 394 0.00 -18.19 -26.58
C ASP A 394 0.20 -18.31 -25.05
N GLU A 395 1.35 -17.86 -24.52
CA GLU A 395 1.72 -17.97 -23.09
C GLU A 395 1.86 -16.61 -22.37
N HIS A 396 2.52 -15.60 -22.95
CA HIS A 396 2.79 -14.31 -22.30
C HIS A 396 1.76 -13.22 -22.57
N LEU A 397 1.00 -13.35 -23.66
CA LEU A 397 0.07 -12.35 -24.22
C LEU A 397 0.76 -11.00 -24.47
N THR A 398 1.95 -11.06 -25.08
CA THR A 398 2.80 -9.94 -25.53
C THR A 398 2.73 -9.79 -27.07
N SER A 399 3.50 -8.86 -27.63
CA SER A 399 3.47 -8.42 -29.01
C SER A 399 4.71 -8.92 -29.77
N PRO A 400 4.63 -9.98 -30.61
CA PRO A 400 5.79 -10.59 -31.29
C PRO A 400 6.39 -9.78 -32.45
N VAL A 401 6.19 -8.48 -32.42
CA VAL A 401 6.68 -7.47 -33.38
C VAL A 401 7.09 -6.17 -32.67
N LYS A 402 7.18 -6.19 -31.33
CA LYS A 402 7.65 -5.12 -30.43
C LYS A 402 8.33 -5.72 -29.19
N ALA A 403 9.67 -5.67 -29.17
CA ALA A 403 10.55 -6.02 -28.04
C ALA A 403 10.42 -5.14 -26.76
N ASP A 404 9.29 -4.45 -26.62
CA ASP A 404 8.78 -3.59 -25.54
C ASP A 404 7.29 -3.42 -25.88
N THR A 405 6.45 -4.33 -25.38
CA THR A 405 5.03 -4.43 -25.78
C THR A 405 4.24 -3.20 -25.39
N ASP A 406 4.53 -2.64 -24.22
CA ASP A 406 3.72 -1.61 -23.57
C ASP A 406 4.30 -0.18 -23.63
N GLY A 407 5.60 -0.06 -23.92
CA GLY A 407 6.31 1.17 -24.23
C GLY A 407 6.93 1.89 -23.03
N ASP A 408 7.21 1.20 -21.92
CA ASP A 408 7.82 1.81 -20.73
C ASP A 408 9.36 1.88 -20.78
N GLY A 409 9.99 1.13 -21.70
CA GLY A 409 11.43 1.08 -21.93
C GLY A 409 12.14 -0.14 -21.32
N LEU A 410 11.42 -1.05 -20.67
CA LEU A 410 11.86 -2.42 -20.41
C LEU A 410 11.60 -3.30 -21.66
N ARG A 411 12.06 -4.56 -21.62
CA ARG A 411 11.85 -5.54 -22.68
C ARG A 411 11.08 -6.72 -22.12
N ASP A 412 10.21 -7.31 -22.93
CA ASP A 412 9.30 -8.35 -22.45
C ASP A 412 10.07 -9.57 -21.92
N ASP A 413 11.19 -9.94 -22.55
CA ASP A 413 12.13 -10.98 -22.09
C ASP A 413 12.64 -10.74 -20.66
N TYR A 414 12.99 -9.50 -20.34
CA TYR A 414 13.48 -9.08 -19.03
C TYR A 414 12.35 -9.10 -17.99
N GLU A 415 11.18 -8.57 -18.32
CA GLU A 415 10.06 -8.49 -17.40
C GLU A 415 9.46 -9.87 -17.11
N VAL A 416 9.36 -10.75 -18.10
CA VAL A 416 8.96 -12.15 -17.92
C VAL A 416 9.91 -12.87 -16.96
N ALA A 417 11.22 -12.58 -17.04
CA ALA A 417 12.21 -13.15 -16.15
C ALA A 417 12.13 -12.62 -14.70
N HIS A 418 11.71 -11.36 -14.51
CA HIS A 418 11.66 -10.68 -13.20
C HIS A 418 10.23 -10.38 -12.68
N ALA A 419 9.23 -11.12 -13.17
CA ALA A 419 7.83 -10.92 -12.82
C ALA A 419 7.47 -11.31 -11.37
N GLU A 420 8.29 -12.14 -10.71
CA GLU A 420 8.03 -12.63 -9.34
C GLU A 420 8.77 -11.85 -8.24
N ASP A 421 9.98 -11.37 -8.53
CA ASP A 421 10.86 -10.61 -7.62
C ASP A 421 10.64 -9.09 -7.73
N GLN A 422 10.67 -8.54 -8.96
CA GLN A 422 10.47 -7.10 -9.18
C GLN A 422 8.99 -6.75 -9.41
N GLY A 423 8.17 -7.73 -9.79
CA GLY A 423 6.72 -7.57 -9.96
C GLY A 423 6.30 -6.91 -11.28
N LEU A 424 7.18 -6.98 -12.29
CA LEU A 424 7.01 -6.41 -13.63
C LEU A 424 5.93 -7.16 -14.44
N ASP A 425 5.29 -6.49 -15.40
CA ASP A 425 4.29 -7.10 -16.31
C ASP A 425 4.36 -6.48 -17.72
N PRO A 426 4.94 -7.18 -18.74
CA PRO A 426 5.21 -6.61 -20.07
C PRO A 426 3.96 -6.26 -20.88
N GLY A 427 2.78 -6.55 -20.35
CA GLY A 427 1.52 -6.10 -20.91
C GLY A 427 1.04 -4.75 -20.38
N ARG A 428 1.74 -4.07 -19.47
CA ARG A 428 1.22 -2.89 -18.76
C ARG A 428 2.33 -2.02 -18.12
N PRO A 429 2.51 -0.74 -18.56
CA PRO A 429 3.67 0.07 -18.19
C PRO A 429 3.88 0.13 -16.68
N ASP A 430 5.12 -0.10 -16.26
CA ASP A 430 5.53 -0.07 -14.86
C ASP A 430 6.02 1.32 -14.44
N GLU A 431 5.68 1.66 -13.19
CA GLU A 431 5.83 3.03 -12.71
C GLU A 431 7.25 3.22 -12.19
N GLN A 432 8.14 3.73 -13.04
CA GLN A 432 9.54 4.08 -12.72
C GLN A 432 9.62 5.25 -11.72
N ILE A 433 9.14 5.03 -10.51
CA ILE A 433 9.31 5.90 -9.34
C ILE A 433 10.70 5.62 -8.76
N SER A 434 11.45 6.67 -8.37
CA SER A 434 12.69 6.43 -7.62
C SER A 434 12.39 5.71 -6.30
N LYS A 435 13.20 4.70 -5.95
CA LYS A 435 13.09 3.94 -4.69
C LYS A 435 12.84 4.88 -3.48
N TRP A 436 13.54 6.03 -3.46
CA TRP A 436 13.39 7.10 -2.47
C TRP A 436 12.04 7.80 -2.42
N THR A 437 11.42 8.10 -3.56
CA THR A 437 10.07 8.69 -3.56
C THR A 437 9.06 7.69 -3.01
N TYR A 438 9.28 6.39 -3.19
CA TYR A 438 8.46 5.34 -2.60
C TYR A 438 8.68 5.24 -1.08
N VAL A 439 9.93 5.17 -0.60
CA VAL A 439 10.25 5.11 0.85
C VAL A 439 9.74 6.36 1.58
N SER A 440 9.99 7.56 1.08
CA SER A 440 9.56 8.81 1.72
C SER A 440 8.03 8.92 1.80
N ASP A 441 7.31 8.59 0.72
CA ASP A 441 5.85 8.55 0.74
C ASP A 441 5.31 7.45 1.65
N PHE A 442 5.95 6.29 1.74
CA PHE A 442 5.59 5.22 2.70
C PHE A 442 5.73 5.70 4.15
N LEU A 443 6.87 6.27 4.52
CA LEU A 443 7.11 6.80 5.88
C LEU A 443 6.15 7.95 6.20
N LEU A 444 5.88 8.84 5.24
CA LEU A 444 4.85 9.90 5.37
C LEU A 444 3.45 9.30 5.57
N GLY A 445 3.11 8.22 4.85
CA GLY A 445 1.88 7.47 5.07
C GLY A 445 1.82 6.87 6.47
N MET A 446 2.92 6.29 6.94
CA MET A 446 3.04 5.61 8.23
C MET A 446 2.96 6.57 9.42
N PHE A 447 3.57 7.76 9.34
CA PHE A 447 3.61 8.72 10.43
C PHE A 447 2.54 9.83 10.34
N ALA A 448 2.12 10.21 9.12
CA ALA A 448 1.24 11.37 8.86
C ALA A 448 0.05 11.05 7.92
N GLY A 449 -0.27 9.76 7.70
CA GLY A 449 -1.22 9.30 6.68
C GLY A 449 -2.69 9.74 6.81
N ASP A 450 -3.15 10.35 7.90
CA ASP A 450 -4.48 10.97 7.93
C ASP A 450 -4.45 12.47 7.58
N PHE A 451 -3.27 13.07 7.42
CA PHE A 451 -3.08 14.53 7.38
C PHE A 451 -2.22 15.06 6.24
N ALA A 452 -1.20 14.32 5.80
CA ALA A 452 -0.35 14.68 4.65
C ALA A 452 -0.57 13.72 3.45
N PRO A 453 -1.75 13.75 2.79
CA PRO A 453 -2.11 12.75 1.80
C PRO A 453 -1.48 12.94 0.42
N LYS A 454 -0.61 12.01 0.04
CA LYS A 454 -0.08 11.77 -1.32
C LYS A 454 -1.02 10.86 -2.12
N ASP A 455 -0.77 10.69 -3.42
CA ASP A 455 -1.53 9.84 -4.35
C ASP A 455 -0.75 8.59 -4.83
N SER A 456 0.39 8.31 -4.20
CA SER A 456 1.21 7.11 -4.41
C SER A 456 0.69 5.89 -3.64
N MET A 457 1.03 4.70 -4.13
CA MET A 457 0.68 3.44 -3.46
C MET A 457 1.50 3.20 -2.19
N ALA A 458 2.75 3.66 -2.16
CA ALA A 458 3.63 3.62 -0.99
C ALA A 458 2.97 4.29 0.24
N TRP A 459 2.48 5.50 0.03
CA TRP A 459 1.77 6.25 1.06
C TRP A 459 0.53 5.53 1.58
N LEU A 460 -0.23 4.88 0.69
CA LEU A 460 -1.39 4.10 1.13
C LEU A 460 -0.94 2.91 1.99
N ALA A 461 0.10 2.18 1.58
CA ALA A 461 0.64 1.06 2.34
C ALA A 461 1.09 1.51 3.74
N GLY A 462 1.86 2.59 3.85
CA GLY A 462 2.25 3.18 5.13
C GLY A 462 1.06 3.59 6.00
N ASN A 463 0.06 4.26 5.41
CA ASN A 463 -1.15 4.69 6.12
C ASN A 463 -2.04 3.51 6.56
N LEU A 464 -1.97 2.37 5.90
CA LEU A 464 -2.61 1.13 6.37
C LEU A 464 -1.84 0.49 7.53
N CYS A 465 -0.51 0.70 7.61
CA CYS A 465 0.33 0.29 8.74
C CYS A 465 0.24 1.21 9.96
N SER A 466 -0.09 2.49 9.77
CA SER A 466 -0.04 3.55 10.80
C SER A 466 -0.88 3.32 12.07
N GLY A 467 -1.80 2.34 12.07
CA GLY A 467 -2.57 1.97 13.25
C GLY A 467 -1.77 1.17 14.29
N GLY A 468 -0.90 0.26 13.82
CA GLY A 468 -0.24 -0.74 14.67
C GLY A 468 1.07 -0.29 15.33
N LEU A 469 1.68 0.81 14.85
CA LEU A 469 2.99 1.30 15.29
C LEU A 469 2.92 2.47 16.29
N SER A 470 1.80 2.63 16.99
CA SER A 470 1.58 3.65 18.03
C SER A 470 2.42 3.45 19.32
N PHE A 471 3.40 2.55 19.30
CA PHE A 471 4.42 2.34 20.32
C PHE A 471 5.69 3.20 20.09
N ILE A 472 5.49 4.52 20.05
CA ILE A 472 6.44 5.61 20.39
C ILE A 472 7.93 5.41 20.02
N PRO A 473 8.46 6.25 19.12
CA PRO A 473 9.50 7.20 19.58
C PRO A 473 9.00 8.65 19.50
N VAL A 474 9.46 9.46 20.46
CA VAL A 474 9.29 10.92 20.43
C VAL A 474 10.59 11.58 19.95
N VAL A 475 11.75 11.16 20.50
CA VAL A 475 13.11 11.17 19.90
C VAL A 475 13.88 10.00 20.56
N GLY A 476 14.72 9.28 19.81
CA GLY A 476 15.85 8.51 20.36
C GLY A 476 15.59 7.37 21.36
N TRP A 477 14.36 6.82 21.46
CA TRP A 477 14.08 5.62 22.27
C TRP A 477 13.80 4.40 21.39
N VAL A 478 14.84 3.58 21.20
CA VAL A 478 14.87 2.49 20.22
C VAL A 478 15.24 1.17 20.91
N LEU A 479 14.26 0.44 21.44
CA LEU A 479 14.40 -0.96 21.88
C LEU A 479 13.06 -1.69 21.70
N GLY A 480 12.78 -2.16 20.49
CA GLY A 480 11.51 -2.79 20.14
C GLY A 480 11.31 -2.88 18.62
N GLY A 481 10.38 -2.09 18.08
CA GLY A 481 9.90 -2.22 16.70
C GLY A 481 10.78 -1.63 15.59
N LEU A 482 12.03 -1.25 15.87
CA LEU A 482 12.92 -0.65 14.86
C LEU A 482 13.77 -1.69 14.12
N ALA A 483 13.95 -2.89 14.67
CA ALA A 483 14.46 -4.02 13.89
C ALA A 483 13.52 -4.33 12.72
N ASP A 484 12.21 -4.37 12.98
CA ASP A 484 11.21 -4.63 11.94
C ASP A 484 11.07 -3.47 10.93
N ILE A 485 11.25 -2.21 11.36
CA ILE A 485 11.27 -1.05 10.45
C ILE A 485 12.54 -1.07 9.59
N ARG A 486 13.72 -1.35 10.18
CA ARG A 486 14.99 -1.51 9.43
C ARG A 486 14.88 -2.61 8.38
N ASP A 487 14.48 -3.82 8.77
CA ASP A 487 14.32 -4.95 7.85
C ASP A 487 13.32 -4.64 6.72
N THR A 488 12.42 -3.68 6.94
CA THR A 488 11.48 -3.18 5.93
C THR A 488 12.04 -2.07 5.06
N VAL A 489 12.78 -1.11 5.61
CA VAL A 489 13.43 -0.05 4.83
C VAL A 489 14.50 -0.66 3.93
N ALA A 490 15.33 -1.57 4.45
CA ALA A 490 16.27 -2.36 3.66
C ALA A 490 15.55 -3.13 2.54
N ALA A 491 14.49 -3.88 2.83
CA ALA A 491 13.74 -4.61 1.80
C ALA A 491 13.09 -3.68 0.73
N LEU A 492 12.70 -2.44 1.09
CA LEU A 492 12.26 -1.44 0.10
C LEU A 492 13.41 -0.93 -0.78
N ILE A 493 14.65 -0.89 -0.26
CA ILE A 493 15.84 -0.41 -0.97
C ILE A 493 16.39 -1.50 -1.92
N HIS A 494 16.48 -2.76 -1.48
CA HIS A 494 16.94 -3.88 -2.32
C HIS A 494 15.91 -4.36 -3.35
N GLY A 495 14.70 -3.78 -3.40
CA GLY A 495 13.70 -4.15 -4.40
C GLY A 495 12.90 -5.42 -4.05
N ASP A 496 12.65 -5.71 -2.77
CA ASP A 496 11.56 -6.59 -2.34
C ASP A 496 10.32 -5.74 -1.95
N TRP A 497 9.80 -5.06 -2.97
CA TRP A 497 8.69 -4.09 -2.92
C TRP A 497 7.43 -4.64 -2.24
N VAL A 498 7.22 -5.97 -2.32
CA VAL A 498 6.04 -6.67 -1.77
C VAL A 498 6.35 -7.27 -0.40
N GLY A 499 7.52 -7.88 -0.20
CA GLY A 499 7.97 -8.45 1.08
C GLY A 499 8.17 -7.39 2.17
N ALA A 500 8.66 -6.21 1.81
CA ALA A 500 8.76 -5.08 2.73
C ALA A 500 7.38 -4.58 3.24
N GLY A 501 6.36 -4.59 2.39
CA GLY A 501 4.98 -4.34 2.82
C GLY A 501 4.43 -5.47 3.71
N LEU A 502 5.00 -6.67 3.63
CA LEU A 502 4.59 -7.85 4.40
C LEU A 502 5.28 -7.94 5.76
N SER A 503 6.51 -7.45 5.95
CA SER A 503 7.26 -7.48 7.23
C SER A 503 6.57 -6.69 8.34
N ILE A 504 6.38 -5.36 8.19
CA ILE A 504 5.76 -4.48 9.21
C ILE A 504 4.42 -5.03 9.71
N LEU A 505 3.58 -5.55 8.81
CA LEU A 505 2.25 -6.01 9.16
C LEU A 505 2.24 -7.42 9.80
N GLY A 506 3.41 -8.02 10.05
CA GLY A 506 3.57 -9.14 11.00
C GLY A 506 3.33 -8.77 12.47
N LEU A 507 3.43 -7.47 12.81
CA LEU A 507 3.37 -6.99 14.20
C LEU A 507 1.98 -6.55 14.66
N VAL A 508 1.01 -6.42 13.76
CA VAL A 508 -0.32 -5.88 14.09
C VAL A 508 -1.04 -6.80 15.10
N PRO A 509 -1.33 -6.33 16.32
CA PRO A 509 -2.08 -7.12 17.29
C PRO A 509 -3.51 -7.35 16.79
N TYR A 510 -3.92 -8.61 16.71
CA TYR A 510 -5.18 -9.00 16.07
C TYR A 510 -6.42 -8.27 16.62
N ALA A 511 -7.33 -7.95 15.69
CA ALA A 511 -8.75 -7.58 15.83
C ALA A 511 -9.16 -6.10 15.88
N GLY A 512 -8.27 -5.15 16.14
CA GLY A 512 -8.59 -3.71 16.10
C GLY A 512 -8.49 -3.11 14.69
N ASP A 513 -7.26 -3.02 14.18
CA ASP A 513 -6.93 -2.14 13.05
C ASP A 513 -7.36 -2.68 11.68
N ALA A 514 -7.49 -4.01 11.55
CA ALA A 514 -8.00 -4.65 10.34
C ALA A 514 -9.42 -4.17 9.95
N VAL A 515 -10.18 -3.58 10.88
CA VAL A 515 -11.51 -3.00 10.64
C VAL A 515 -11.41 -1.62 9.97
N ALA A 516 -10.30 -0.89 10.13
CA ALA A 516 -10.08 0.42 9.52
C ALA A 516 -9.62 0.32 8.05
N ILE A 517 -8.99 -0.79 7.66
CA ILE A 517 -8.42 -1.01 6.30
C ILE A 517 -9.42 -0.72 5.17
N PRO A 518 -10.65 -1.27 5.15
CA PRO A 518 -11.62 -0.97 4.08
C PRO A 518 -11.99 0.52 4.02
N GLY A 519 -12.03 1.20 5.16
CA GLY A 519 -12.34 2.62 5.25
C GLY A 519 -11.21 3.49 4.70
N LYS A 520 -9.96 3.22 5.09
CA LYS A 520 -8.77 3.94 4.59
C LYS A 520 -8.56 3.70 3.09
N ALA A 521 -8.58 2.45 2.64
CA ALA A 521 -8.44 2.10 1.23
C ALA A 521 -9.54 2.72 0.35
N ALA A 522 -10.81 2.67 0.78
CA ALA A 522 -11.90 3.33 0.05
C ALA A 522 -11.79 4.86 0.06
N LYS A 523 -11.41 5.49 1.19
CA LYS A 523 -11.19 6.94 1.29
C LYS A 523 -10.09 7.40 0.31
N PHE A 524 -9.00 6.65 0.19
CA PHE A 524 -7.93 6.91 -0.77
C PHE A 524 -8.40 6.71 -2.22
N ALA A 525 -8.98 5.55 -2.54
CA ALA A 525 -9.45 5.20 -3.88
C ALA A 525 -10.52 6.17 -4.42
N LEU A 526 -11.41 6.67 -3.55
CA LEU A 526 -12.42 7.68 -3.91
C LEU A 526 -11.84 9.10 -4.02
N LYS A 527 -10.69 9.39 -3.39
CA LYS A 527 -9.95 10.66 -3.56
C LYS A 527 -9.13 10.64 -4.85
N TYR A 528 -8.44 9.54 -5.13
CA TYR A 528 -7.55 9.34 -6.28
C TYR A 528 -8.14 8.28 -7.21
N VAL A 529 -9.17 8.70 -7.95
CA VAL A 529 -9.96 7.81 -8.82
C VAL A 529 -9.11 7.07 -9.86
N HIS A 530 -7.97 7.64 -10.25
CA HIS A 530 -7.00 7.03 -11.18
C HIS A 530 -6.22 5.85 -10.57
N ARG A 531 -6.12 5.74 -9.22
CA ARG A 531 -5.47 4.63 -8.52
C ARG A 531 -6.41 3.47 -8.17
N ILE A 532 -7.69 3.51 -8.57
CA ILE A 532 -8.70 2.54 -8.10
C ILE A 532 -8.30 1.09 -8.39
N GLU A 533 -7.73 0.81 -9.56
CA GLU A 533 -7.29 -0.54 -9.92
C GLU A 533 -6.09 -0.99 -9.09
N ALA A 534 -5.07 -0.14 -8.95
CA ALA A 534 -3.92 -0.39 -8.09
C ALA A 534 -4.31 -0.63 -6.62
N VAL A 535 -5.29 0.11 -6.09
CA VAL A 535 -5.80 -0.09 -4.71
C VAL A 535 -6.56 -1.40 -4.56
N VAL A 536 -7.40 -1.75 -5.55
CA VAL A 536 -8.11 -3.04 -5.56
C VAL A 536 -7.10 -4.19 -5.63
N ARG A 537 -6.09 -4.09 -6.50
CA ARG A 537 -5.00 -5.07 -6.65
C ARG A 537 -4.19 -5.24 -5.37
N PHE A 538 -3.77 -4.13 -4.76
CA PHE A 538 -3.07 -4.10 -3.48
C PHE A 538 -3.86 -4.85 -2.39
N VAL A 539 -5.14 -4.54 -2.22
CA VAL A 539 -6.01 -5.21 -1.24
C VAL A 539 -6.25 -6.68 -1.61
N ALA A 540 -6.26 -7.03 -2.90
CA ALA A 540 -6.47 -8.41 -3.36
C ALA A 540 -5.25 -9.31 -3.12
N ARG A 541 -4.05 -8.87 -3.52
CA ARG A 541 -2.79 -9.61 -3.38
C ARG A 541 -2.38 -9.80 -1.91
N TYR A 542 -2.71 -8.86 -1.03
CA TYR A 542 -2.28 -8.91 0.37
C TYR A 542 -3.01 -10.00 1.19
N ASP A 543 -2.39 -11.17 1.32
CA ASP A 543 -3.01 -12.37 1.92
C ASP A 543 -3.23 -12.34 3.44
N LYS A 544 -2.58 -11.42 4.16
CA LYS A 544 -2.84 -11.19 5.59
C LYS A 544 -4.16 -10.43 5.86
N ILE A 545 -4.78 -9.78 4.87
CA ILE A 545 -6.16 -9.26 5.01
C ILE A 545 -7.15 -10.45 4.82
N PRO A 546 -8.05 -10.73 5.76
CA PRO A 546 -9.07 -11.77 5.58
C PRO A 546 -10.03 -11.46 4.41
N ASP A 547 -10.47 -12.47 3.66
CA ASP A 547 -11.31 -12.27 2.45
C ASP A 547 -12.56 -11.41 2.70
N PHE A 548 -13.23 -11.54 3.86
CA PHE A 548 -14.41 -10.71 4.17
C PHE A 548 -14.08 -9.21 4.28
N VAL A 549 -12.84 -8.86 4.63
CA VAL A 549 -12.33 -7.49 4.66
C VAL A 549 -12.00 -7.02 3.24
N LYS A 550 -11.40 -7.88 2.40
CA LYS A 550 -11.18 -7.63 0.96
C LYS A 550 -12.50 -7.33 0.25
N GLU A 551 -13.50 -8.21 0.40
CA GLU A 551 -14.86 -8.05 -0.12
C GLU A 551 -15.51 -6.72 0.34
N THR A 552 -15.31 -6.32 1.59
CA THR A 552 -15.85 -5.08 2.13
C THR A 552 -15.17 -3.86 1.49
N ALA A 553 -13.85 -3.91 1.31
CA ALA A 553 -13.10 -2.85 0.62
C ALA A 553 -13.55 -2.74 -0.85
N PHE A 554 -13.63 -3.85 -1.58
CA PHE A 554 -14.07 -3.87 -2.98
C PHE A 554 -15.50 -3.32 -3.14
N ALA A 555 -16.42 -3.69 -2.26
CA ALA A 555 -17.78 -3.15 -2.26
C ALA A 555 -17.84 -1.63 -2.03
N LEU A 556 -16.90 -1.06 -1.23
CA LEU A 556 -16.80 0.38 -1.01
C LEU A 556 -16.11 1.12 -2.16
N ILE A 557 -15.09 0.52 -2.79
CA ILE A 557 -14.29 1.13 -3.87
C ILE A 557 -15.02 1.06 -5.22
N LEU A 558 -15.60 -0.09 -5.55
CA LEU A 558 -16.24 -0.37 -6.84
C LEU A 558 -17.76 -0.14 -6.82
N GLY A 559 -18.39 -0.15 -5.65
CA GLY A 559 -19.79 0.24 -5.45
C GLY A 559 -20.79 -0.54 -6.31
N THR A 560 -21.38 0.14 -7.31
CA THR A 560 -22.35 -0.47 -8.24
C THR A 560 -21.73 -1.55 -9.10
N ASP A 561 -20.45 -1.43 -9.48
CA ASP A 561 -19.79 -2.37 -10.40
C ASP A 561 -19.54 -3.71 -9.70
N TRP A 562 -19.18 -3.68 -8.42
CA TRP A 562 -19.14 -4.89 -7.56
C TRP A 562 -20.52 -5.54 -7.42
N THR A 563 -21.55 -4.73 -7.16
CA THR A 563 -22.93 -5.21 -7.01
C THR A 563 -23.47 -5.80 -8.33
N ALA A 564 -23.05 -5.27 -9.48
CA ALA A 564 -23.34 -5.80 -10.79
C ALA A 564 -22.72 -7.18 -10.98
N LEU A 565 -21.39 -7.28 -10.85
CA LEU A 565 -20.62 -8.49 -11.15
C LEU A 565 -20.92 -9.66 -10.22
N VAL A 566 -21.16 -9.41 -8.92
CA VAL A 566 -21.36 -10.45 -7.89
C VAL A 566 -22.83 -10.63 -7.51
N GLY A 567 -23.60 -9.54 -7.47
CA GLY A 567 -24.93 -9.51 -6.86
C GLY A 567 -24.93 -9.08 -5.39
N ASP A 568 -26.09 -8.64 -4.91
CA ASP A 568 -26.32 -8.11 -3.56
C ASP A 568 -26.64 -9.20 -2.50
N GLY A 569 -26.75 -10.47 -2.94
CA GLY A 569 -27.16 -11.59 -2.08
C GLY A 569 -28.61 -11.54 -1.59
N SER A 570 -29.44 -10.61 -2.07
CA SER A 570 -30.82 -10.41 -1.55
C SER A 570 -31.84 -11.41 -2.10
N GLY A 571 -31.47 -12.18 -3.13
CA GLY A 571 -32.34 -13.13 -3.81
C GLY A 571 -33.37 -12.48 -4.75
N PHE A 572 -33.36 -11.15 -4.91
CA PHE A 572 -34.16 -10.48 -5.93
C PHE A 572 -33.47 -10.55 -7.30
N GLN A 573 -34.14 -11.16 -8.28
CA GLN A 573 -33.63 -11.26 -9.65
C GLN A 573 -33.57 -9.88 -10.31
N ALA A 574 -32.36 -9.44 -10.65
CA ALA A 574 -32.11 -8.38 -11.61
C ALA A 574 -31.37 -8.97 -12.83
N LEU A 575 -32.18 -9.55 -13.73
CA LEU A 575 -31.81 -10.16 -15.02
C LEU A 575 -30.83 -11.36 -14.94
N ALA A 576 -30.91 -12.27 -15.91
CA ALA A 576 -30.67 -13.70 -15.67
C ALA A 576 -29.40 -14.28 -16.35
N GLY A 577 -28.31 -14.35 -15.59
CA GLY A 577 -27.06 -15.03 -15.96
C GLY A 577 -26.20 -15.39 -14.74
N PRO A 578 -25.22 -16.30 -14.85
CA PRO A 578 -24.35 -16.66 -13.74
C PRO A 578 -23.31 -15.56 -13.47
N ARG A 579 -23.59 -14.74 -12.45
CA ARG A 579 -22.65 -13.73 -11.91
C ARG A 579 -21.35 -14.34 -11.40
N PHE A 580 -20.31 -13.51 -11.26
CA PHE A 580 -19.02 -13.90 -10.70
C PHE A 580 -19.18 -14.44 -9.27
N SER A 581 -18.42 -15.48 -8.92
CA SER A 581 -18.23 -15.82 -7.51
C SER A 581 -17.36 -14.74 -6.86
N LYS A 582 -17.54 -14.47 -5.56
CA LYS A 582 -16.68 -13.53 -4.84
C LYS A 582 -15.21 -13.98 -4.89
N ALA A 583 -14.96 -15.27 -4.67
CA ALA A 583 -13.63 -15.87 -4.80
C ALA A 583 -13.03 -15.65 -6.19
N GLY A 584 -13.82 -15.79 -7.27
CA GLY A 584 -13.37 -15.54 -8.63
C GLY A 584 -13.07 -14.09 -8.92
N LEU A 585 -13.91 -13.16 -8.46
CA LEU A 585 -13.62 -11.74 -8.64
C LEU A 585 -12.44 -11.27 -7.77
N THR A 586 -12.28 -11.82 -6.56
CA THR A 586 -11.08 -11.61 -5.72
C THR A 586 -9.83 -12.20 -6.37
N ARG A 587 -9.91 -13.38 -7.02
CA ARG A 587 -8.78 -13.95 -7.76
C ARG A 587 -8.42 -13.10 -8.97
N LEU A 588 -9.39 -12.67 -9.77
CA LEU A 588 -9.16 -11.75 -10.90
C LEU A 588 -8.59 -10.41 -10.44
N ALA A 589 -9.00 -9.92 -9.27
CA ALA A 589 -8.46 -8.70 -8.67
C ALA A 589 -7.00 -8.83 -8.20
N ARG A 590 -6.45 -10.05 -8.03
CA ARG A 590 -5.01 -10.25 -7.79
C ARG A 590 -4.17 -10.10 -9.06
N GLY A 591 -4.81 -10.28 -10.22
CA GLY A 591 -4.22 -10.15 -11.54
C GLY A 591 -4.24 -8.71 -12.03
N ASP A 592 -3.33 -8.41 -12.95
CA ASP A 592 -2.94 -7.02 -13.20
C ASP A 592 -3.59 -6.45 -14.47
N ARG A 593 -4.03 -7.34 -15.36
CA ARG A 593 -4.62 -7.02 -16.67
C ARG A 593 -6.17 -6.95 -16.68
N THR A 594 -6.84 -7.16 -15.53
CA THR A 594 -8.32 -7.06 -15.42
C THR A 594 -8.78 -5.69 -14.89
N ASP A 595 -9.24 -4.80 -15.78
CA ASP A 595 -10.08 -3.66 -15.37
C ASP A 595 -11.48 -4.17 -15.01
N ILE A 596 -11.75 -4.26 -13.70
CA ILE A 596 -13.02 -4.75 -13.15
C ILE A 596 -14.21 -3.84 -13.55
N ARG A 597 -13.99 -2.54 -13.80
CA ARG A 597 -15.03 -1.62 -14.26
C ARG A 597 -15.31 -1.78 -15.75
N ARG A 598 -14.31 -2.03 -16.59
CA ARG A 598 -14.49 -2.43 -18.00
C ARG A 598 -15.20 -3.77 -18.08
N LEU A 599 -14.84 -4.74 -17.24
CA LEU A 599 -15.52 -6.03 -17.12
C LEU A 599 -17.01 -5.85 -16.78
N ALA A 600 -17.34 -5.02 -15.79
CA ALA A 600 -18.72 -4.69 -15.44
C ALA A 600 -19.47 -3.97 -16.58
N ARG A 601 -18.84 -2.99 -17.25
CA ARG A 601 -19.40 -2.29 -18.42
C ARG A 601 -19.66 -3.26 -19.58
N ALA A 602 -18.74 -4.17 -19.84
CA ALA A 602 -18.84 -5.14 -20.93
C ALA A 602 -19.99 -6.14 -20.71
N MET A 603 -20.20 -6.63 -19.48
CA MET A 603 -21.36 -7.47 -19.14
C MET A 603 -22.71 -6.74 -19.30
N TYR A 604 -22.75 -5.41 -19.18
CA TYR A 604 -23.96 -4.62 -19.42
C TYR A 604 -24.16 -4.20 -20.88
N SER A 605 -23.24 -4.58 -21.78
CA SER A 605 -23.38 -4.32 -23.21
C SER A 605 -24.62 -5.03 -23.77
N PRO A 606 -25.41 -4.39 -24.66
CA PRO A 606 -26.50 -5.08 -25.37
C PRO A 606 -26.00 -6.19 -26.32
N ASN A 607 -24.69 -6.24 -26.60
CA ASN A 607 -24.05 -7.28 -27.41
C ASN A 607 -23.53 -8.45 -26.56
N HIS A 608 -23.53 -8.35 -25.23
CA HIS A 608 -23.12 -9.43 -24.35
C HIS A 608 -24.19 -10.52 -24.29
N ILE A 609 -23.76 -11.78 -24.37
CA ILE A 609 -24.57 -12.97 -24.16
C ILE A 609 -24.10 -13.64 -22.87
N ASP A 610 -25.03 -14.06 -22.02
CA ASP A 610 -24.72 -14.84 -20.82
C ASP A 610 -24.21 -16.25 -21.18
N GLY A 611 -22.99 -16.57 -20.73
CA GLY A 611 -22.37 -17.89 -20.86
C GLY A 611 -22.37 -18.68 -19.55
N PRO A 612 -22.08 -19.99 -19.58
CA PRO A 612 -21.77 -20.75 -18.38
C PRO A 612 -20.45 -20.29 -17.75
N ARG A 613 -20.26 -20.59 -16.46
CA ARG A 613 -18.94 -20.48 -15.82
C ARG A 613 -18.00 -21.56 -16.35
N VAL A 614 -16.71 -21.24 -16.36
CA VAL A 614 -15.65 -22.09 -16.93
C VAL A 614 -14.42 -22.09 -16.02
N PRO A 615 -13.58 -23.14 -16.00
CA PRO A 615 -12.30 -23.10 -15.29
C PRO A 615 -11.34 -22.13 -15.97
N PHE A 616 -10.32 -21.69 -15.21
CA PHE A 616 -9.18 -20.94 -15.75
C PHE A 616 -8.45 -21.74 -16.84
N GLN A 617 -8.13 -21.07 -17.94
CA GLN A 617 -7.32 -21.58 -19.06
C GLN A 617 -5.89 -21.07 -18.91
N TYR A 618 -4.91 -21.75 -19.54
CA TYR A 618 -3.49 -21.40 -19.41
C TYR A 618 -2.79 -21.10 -20.75
N SER A 619 -3.52 -21.17 -21.88
CA SER A 619 -3.12 -20.65 -23.19
C SER A 619 -4.35 -20.44 -24.07
N GLY A 620 -4.21 -19.71 -25.18
CA GLY A 620 -5.28 -19.50 -26.16
C GLY A 620 -5.83 -20.82 -26.69
N TYR A 621 -4.93 -21.70 -27.13
CA TYR A 621 -5.25 -23.06 -27.57
C TYR A 621 -6.09 -23.87 -26.56
N LYS A 622 -5.86 -23.72 -25.25
CA LYS A 622 -6.66 -24.41 -24.22
C LYS A 622 -8.08 -23.84 -24.10
N GLY A 623 -8.24 -22.53 -24.29
CA GLY A 623 -9.55 -21.91 -24.44
C GLY A 623 -10.32 -22.44 -25.65
N GLU A 624 -9.68 -22.49 -26.83
CA GLU A 624 -10.27 -23.07 -28.05
C GLU A 624 -10.69 -24.53 -27.84
N GLU A 625 -9.80 -25.33 -27.24
CA GLU A 625 -10.07 -26.74 -26.96
C GLU A 625 -11.28 -26.90 -26.04
N TYR A 626 -11.39 -26.06 -25.00
CA TYR A 626 -12.52 -26.08 -24.08
C TYR A 626 -13.83 -25.64 -24.76
N LEU A 627 -13.82 -24.57 -25.56
CA LEU A 627 -14.99 -24.14 -26.33
C LEU A 627 -15.46 -25.29 -27.23
N ALA A 628 -14.57 -25.84 -28.06
CA ALA A 628 -14.92 -26.83 -29.08
C ALA A 628 -15.35 -28.19 -28.47
N ASN A 629 -14.68 -28.66 -27.41
CA ASN A 629 -14.92 -29.99 -26.85
C ASN A 629 -15.98 -30.00 -25.73
N VAL A 630 -16.12 -28.92 -24.96
CA VAL A 630 -16.99 -28.88 -23.77
C VAL A 630 -18.24 -28.06 -24.01
N LEU A 631 -18.11 -26.82 -24.48
CA LEU A 631 -19.28 -25.94 -24.68
C LEU A 631 -20.04 -26.27 -25.97
N LEU A 632 -19.32 -26.53 -27.07
CA LEU A 632 -19.85 -26.82 -28.40
C LEU A 632 -19.72 -28.30 -28.80
N GLY A 633 -19.29 -29.19 -27.89
CA GLY A 633 -18.99 -30.61 -28.19
C GLY A 633 -20.18 -31.46 -28.69
N ASN A 634 -21.40 -30.93 -28.64
CA ASN A 634 -22.61 -31.55 -29.23
C ASN A 634 -23.00 -30.96 -30.60
N THR A 635 -22.26 -29.97 -31.10
CA THR A 635 -22.49 -29.33 -32.41
C THR A 635 -21.60 -29.95 -33.48
N THR A 636 -21.90 -29.69 -34.75
CA THR A 636 -21.03 -30.08 -35.87
C THR A 636 -20.30 -28.85 -36.36
N GLY A 637 -18.99 -28.81 -36.24
CA GLY A 637 -18.19 -27.66 -36.65
C GLY A 637 -16.82 -28.02 -37.21
N THR A 638 -16.02 -27.00 -37.46
CA THR A 638 -14.65 -27.12 -38.00
C THR A 638 -13.76 -26.13 -37.25
N ARG A 639 -12.69 -26.62 -36.63
CA ARG A 639 -11.69 -25.77 -35.98
C ARG A 639 -10.85 -25.04 -37.04
N GLN A 640 -10.33 -23.87 -36.69
CA GLN A 640 -9.38 -23.09 -37.52
C GLN A 640 -9.88 -22.91 -38.97
N TYR A 641 -11.15 -22.53 -39.11
CA TYR A 641 -11.84 -22.43 -40.39
C TYR A 641 -11.49 -21.15 -41.13
N GLU A 642 -10.88 -21.26 -42.31
CA GLU A 642 -10.49 -20.10 -43.11
C GLU A 642 -11.67 -19.45 -43.86
N VAL A 643 -11.85 -18.15 -43.69
CA VAL A 643 -12.76 -17.30 -44.48
C VAL A 643 -11.92 -16.40 -45.40
N PRO A 644 -12.04 -16.52 -46.75
CA PRO A 644 -11.32 -15.62 -47.65
C PRO A 644 -11.81 -14.17 -47.55
N THR A 645 -10.92 -13.22 -47.28
CA THR A 645 -11.20 -11.78 -47.07
C THR A 645 -10.82 -10.93 -48.28
N VAL A 646 -11.03 -11.46 -49.49
CA VAL A 646 -10.61 -10.83 -50.76
C VAL A 646 -11.30 -9.48 -50.94
N GLY A 647 -10.51 -8.40 -50.85
CA GLY A 647 -11.00 -7.01 -50.93
C GLY A 647 -11.09 -6.28 -49.59
N TYR A 648 -10.62 -6.88 -48.49
CA TYR A 648 -10.32 -6.16 -47.25
C TYR A 648 -9.23 -5.08 -47.49
N PRO A 649 -9.22 -3.94 -46.78
CA PRO A 649 -8.35 -2.80 -47.11
C PRO A 649 -6.84 -3.04 -47.06
N THR A 650 -6.36 -4.09 -46.39
CA THR A 650 -4.94 -4.46 -46.31
C THR A 650 -4.63 -5.63 -47.26
N PRO A 651 -3.83 -5.46 -48.34
CA PRO A 651 -3.63 -6.51 -49.36
C PRO A 651 -2.82 -7.74 -48.93
N ARG A 652 -2.24 -7.76 -47.72
CA ARG A 652 -1.41 -8.86 -47.21
C ARG A 652 -2.28 -10.02 -46.72
N SER A 653 -3.11 -9.78 -45.70
CA SER A 653 -4.00 -10.78 -45.11
C SER A 653 -5.18 -11.08 -46.05
N LYS A 654 -5.09 -12.21 -46.77
CA LYS A 654 -6.08 -12.66 -47.78
C LYS A 654 -7.19 -13.54 -47.22
N LYS A 655 -7.07 -13.90 -45.94
CA LYS A 655 -8.01 -14.75 -45.21
C LYS A 655 -8.22 -14.18 -43.79
N ARG A 656 -9.16 -14.79 -43.08
CA ARG A 656 -9.36 -14.69 -41.64
C ARG A 656 -9.53 -16.12 -41.14
N LYS A 657 -8.68 -16.59 -40.23
CA LYS A 657 -8.83 -17.85 -39.51
C LYS A 657 -9.92 -17.65 -38.44
N ILE A 658 -10.84 -18.62 -38.31
CA ILE A 658 -11.90 -18.63 -37.29
C ILE A 658 -11.67 -19.83 -36.38
N ASP A 659 -11.59 -19.63 -35.07
CA ASP A 659 -11.17 -20.67 -34.12
C ASP A 659 -12.12 -21.89 -34.15
N TYR A 660 -13.44 -21.63 -34.17
CA TYR A 660 -14.45 -22.66 -34.39
C TYR A 660 -15.62 -22.19 -35.25
N ALA A 661 -15.87 -22.86 -36.37
CA ALA A 661 -17.01 -22.64 -37.25
C ALA A 661 -18.13 -23.67 -36.99
N GLU A 662 -19.19 -23.30 -36.28
CA GLU A 662 -20.40 -24.13 -36.10
C GLU A 662 -21.23 -24.16 -37.40
N GLN A 663 -21.63 -25.36 -37.84
CA GLN A 663 -22.50 -25.54 -38.99
C GLN A 663 -23.98 -25.53 -38.58
N THR A 664 -24.70 -24.48 -38.97
CA THR A 664 -26.14 -24.34 -38.75
C THR A 664 -26.93 -24.59 -40.05
N PRO A 665 -28.26 -24.80 -40.00
CA PRO A 665 -29.10 -24.91 -41.19
C PRO A 665 -29.09 -23.66 -42.10
N ASN A 666 -28.70 -22.49 -41.58
CA ASN A 666 -28.75 -21.21 -42.28
C ASN A 666 -27.37 -20.75 -42.81
N GLY A 667 -26.27 -21.37 -42.36
CA GLY A 667 -24.91 -20.93 -42.63
C GLY A 667 -23.95 -21.31 -41.50
N ILE A 668 -22.81 -20.62 -41.43
CA ILE A 668 -21.81 -20.81 -40.38
C ILE A 668 -22.00 -19.77 -39.28
N VAL A 669 -21.98 -20.20 -38.02
CA VAL A 669 -21.72 -19.30 -36.88
C VAL A 669 -20.25 -19.43 -36.55
N ALA A 670 -19.52 -18.32 -36.60
CA ALA A 670 -18.11 -18.27 -36.24
C ALA A 670 -17.97 -17.97 -34.76
N HIS A 671 -17.04 -18.66 -34.10
CA HIS A 671 -16.68 -18.44 -32.72
C HIS A 671 -15.20 -18.11 -32.63
N GLU A 672 -14.91 -16.99 -31.99
CA GLU A 672 -13.58 -16.51 -31.65
C GLU A 672 -13.35 -16.69 -30.16
N VAL A 673 -12.13 -17.01 -29.76
CA VAL A 673 -11.75 -17.28 -28.38
C VAL A 673 -10.56 -16.41 -27.99
N LYS A 674 -10.67 -15.74 -26.84
CA LYS A 674 -9.56 -15.05 -26.19
C LYS A 674 -9.49 -15.49 -24.73
N THR A 675 -8.27 -15.76 -24.25
CA THR A 675 -8.01 -16.13 -22.86
C THR A 675 -7.29 -14.99 -22.16
N GLY A 676 -7.88 -14.47 -21.09
CA GLY A 676 -7.33 -13.37 -20.33
C GLY A 676 -7.74 -12.01 -20.90
N THR A 677 -6.78 -11.10 -20.90
CA THR A 677 -6.84 -9.76 -21.50
C THR A 677 -5.48 -9.53 -22.17
N SER A 678 -5.46 -9.24 -23.48
CA SER A 678 -4.28 -8.73 -24.18
C SER A 678 -4.34 -7.21 -24.31
N ASN A 679 -3.18 -6.57 -24.46
CA ASN A 679 -3.06 -5.10 -24.57
C ASN A 679 -2.35 -4.64 -25.87
N TYR A 680 -1.84 -5.54 -26.70
CA TYR A 680 -1.01 -5.21 -27.88
C TYR A 680 -1.80 -4.81 -29.14
N GLY A 681 -3.09 -5.15 -29.23
CA GLY A 681 -4.05 -4.50 -30.14
C GLY A 681 -4.50 -5.29 -31.38
N ASP A 682 -3.89 -6.43 -31.72
CA ASP A 682 -4.24 -7.17 -32.94
C ASP A 682 -5.64 -7.78 -32.93
N GLU A 683 -6.21 -8.01 -31.76
CA GLU A 683 -7.63 -8.33 -31.59
C GLU A 683 -8.56 -7.29 -32.24
N VAL A 684 -8.17 -6.01 -32.25
CA VAL A 684 -8.93 -4.93 -32.91
C VAL A 684 -8.91 -5.12 -34.42
N THR A 685 -7.77 -5.50 -34.99
CA THR A 685 -7.63 -5.84 -36.41
C THR A 685 -8.47 -7.07 -36.78
N GLN A 686 -8.47 -8.10 -35.93
CA GLN A 686 -9.32 -9.29 -36.06
C GLN A 686 -10.82 -8.92 -36.02
N CYS A 687 -11.25 -8.12 -35.05
CA CYS A 687 -12.62 -7.61 -34.95
C CYS A 687 -13.05 -6.77 -36.18
N GLN A 688 -12.15 -5.97 -36.76
CA GLN A 688 -12.44 -5.21 -37.98
C GLN A 688 -12.62 -6.12 -39.21
N LYS A 689 -11.83 -7.21 -39.34
CA LYS A 689 -12.03 -8.24 -40.37
C LYS A 689 -13.37 -8.95 -40.19
N ASP A 690 -13.74 -9.31 -38.96
CA ASP A 690 -15.01 -9.97 -38.63
C ASP A 690 -16.22 -9.09 -38.98
N ALA A 691 -16.15 -7.81 -38.62
CA ALA A 691 -17.13 -6.80 -39.01
C ALA A 691 -17.26 -6.64 -40.53
N TRP A 692 -16.17 -6.83 -41.29
CA TRP A 692 -16.20 -6.82 -42.75
C TRP A 692 -16.85 -8.09 -43.31
N ILE A 693 -16.55 -9.27 -42.76
CA ILE A 693 -17.15 -10.56 -43.17
C ILE A 693 -18.68 -10.52 -43.01
N LEU A 694 -19.18 -10.07 -41.85
CA LEU A 694 -20.61 -9.91 -41.60
C LEU A 694 -21.31 -8.94 -42.57
N LYS A 695 -20.59 -7.90 -43.04
CA LYS A 695 -21.12 -6.93 -44.01
C LYS A 695 -21.06 -7.43 -45.46
N ASN A 696 -20.23 -8.43 -45.77
CA ASN A 696 -19.94 -8.90 -47.14
C ASN A 696 -20.32 -10.37 -47.40
N GLN A 697 -21.27 -10.94 -46.64
CA GLN A 697 -21.73 -12.34 -46.73
C GLN A 697 -21.94 -12.91 -48.15
N ALA A 698 -22.28 -12.08 -49.14
CA ALA A 698 -22.50 -12.47 -50.53
C ALA A 698 -21.25 -12.94 -51.30
N THR A 699 -20.02 -12.75 -50.78
CA THR A 699 -18.77 -13.17 -51.45
C THR A 699 -18.26 -14.57 -51.09
N HIS A 700 -18.94 -15.29 -50.18
CA HIS A 700 -18.42 -16.54 -49.59
C HIS A 700 -19.22 -17.79 -50.02
N GLN A 701 -18.55 -18.95 -50.13
CA GLN A 701 -19.18 -20.20 -50.59
C GLN A 701 -20.25 -20.76 -49.63
N LYS A 702 -20.12 -20.44 -48.34
CA LYS A 702 -21.17 -20.54 -47.31
C LYS A 702 -21.23 -19.19 -46.59
N PRO A 703 -22.41 -18.63 -46.30
CA PRO A 703 -22.49 -17.38 -45.55
C PRO A 703 -22.12 -17.61 -44.08
N VAL A 704 -21.23 -16.77 -43.55
CA VAL A 704 -21.04 -16.60 -42.10
C VAL A 704 -22.19 -15.72 -41.60
N VAL A 705 -23.16 -16.34 -40.92
CA VAL A 705 -24.43 -15.69 -40.54
C VAL A 705 -24.35 -14.92 -39.23
N ASP A 706 -23.38 -15.24 -38.38
CA ASP A 706 -23.16 -14.63 -37.07
C ASP A 706 -21.70 -14.85 -36.64
N ILE A 707 -21.18 -13.99 -35.76
CA ILE A 707 -19.85 -14.11 -35.14
C ILE A 707 -19.99 -13.85 -33.64
N VAL A 708 -19.45 -14.74 -32.80
CA VAL A 708 -19.51 -14.64 -31.34
C VAL A 708 -18.09 -14.74 -30.76
N TRP A 709 -17.65 -13.71 -30.06
CA TRP A 709 -16.38 -13.71 -29.33
C TRP A 709 -16.55 -14.29 -27.92
N HIS A 710 -15.61 -15.10 -27.45
CA HIS A 710 -15.66 -15.77 -26.15
C HIS A 710 -14.43 -15.42 -25.32
N PHE A 711 -14.64 -14.71 -24.21
CA PHE A 711 -13.59 -14.36 -23.26
C PHE A 711 -13.56 -15.36 -22.11
N PHE A 712 -12.45 -16.09 -22.01
CA PHE A 712 -12.14 -17.07 -20.97
C PHE A 712 -11.14 -16.49 -19.96
N PRO A 713 -11.20 -16.88 -18.68
CA PRO A 713 -10.28 -16.38 -17.67
C PRO A 713 -8.91 -17.07 -17.77
N HIS A 714 -7.81 -16.31 -17.75
CA HIS A 714 -6.44 -16.85 -17.84
C HIS A 714 -5.82 -17.05 -16.46
N GLY A 715 -5.19 -18.22 -16.27
CA GLY A 715 -4.77 -18.73 -14.97
C GLY A 715 -3.47 -18.14 -14.43
N ARG A 716 -2.50 -17.80 -15.31
CA ARG A 716 -1.21 -17.19 -14.95
C ARG A 716 -1.41 -15.75 -14.51
N TYR A 717 -1.95 -14.92 -15.41
CA TYR A 717 -2.15 -13.49 -15.19
C TYR A 717 -3.39 -13.16 -14.34
N ASN A 718 -4.19 -14.16 -13.96
CA ASN A 718 -5.51 -13.98 -13.33
C ASN A 718 -6.35 -12.94 -14.06
N SER A 719 -6.31 -12.96 -15.40
CA SER A 719 -6.90 -11.93 -16.26
C SER A 719 -8.23 -12.40 -16.89
N LEU A 720 -9.12 -11.47 -17.24
CA LEU A 720 -10.32 -11.75 -18.01
C LEU A 720 -10.90 -10.50 -18.67
N GLY A 721 -11.17 -10.60 -19.97
CA GLY A 721 -12.06 -9.73 -20.71
C GLY A 721 -11.36 -8.94 -21.82
N PRO A 722 -12.12 -8.26 -22.68
CA PRO A 722 -11.55 -7.48 -23.78
C PRO A 722 -10.71 -6.29 -23.28
N SER A 723 -9.75 -5.85 -24.10
CA SER A 723 -9.22 -4.49 -24.06
C SER A 723 -10.33 -3.45 -24.33
N GLN A 724 -10.09 -2.17 -24.01
CA GLN A 724 -11.10 -1.13 -24.24
C GLN A 724 -11.40 -0.94 -25.73
N ASP A 725 -10.36 -0.95 -26.58
CA ASP A 725 -10.51 -0.77 -28.02
C ASP A 725 -11.19 -1.97 -28.70
N LEU A 726 -10.92 -3.21 -28.25
CA LEU A 726 -11.66 -4.38 -28.72
C LEU A 726 -13.14 -4.28 -28.32
N LEU A 727 -13.43 -3.95 -27.05
CA LEU A 727 -14.80 -3.81 -26.57
C LEU A 727 -15.57 -2.77 -27.40
N ASP A 728 -14.95 -1.62 -27.69
CA ASP A 728 -15.54 -0.58 -28.53
C ASP A 728 -15.71 -1.05 -29.98
N CYS A 729 -14.76 -1.80 -30.55
CA CYS A 729 -14.91 -2.40 -31.88
C CYS A 729 -16.10 -3.38 -31.96
N LEU A 730 -16.23 -4.29 -30.99
CA LEU A 730 -17.31 -5.28 -30.91
C LEU A 730 -18.68 -4.59 -30.76
N VAL A 731 -18.77 -3.61 -29.85
CA VAL A 731 -19.99 -2.83 -29.60
C VAL A 731 -20.40 -2.03 -30.84
N GLN A 732 -19.50 -1.26 -31.44
CA GLN A 732 -19.78 -0.41 -32.61
C GLN A 732 -20.23 -1.21 -33.84
N ASN A 733 -19.72 -2.43 -34.02
CA ASN A 733 -20.06 -3.28 -35.17
C ASN A 733 -21.22 -4.25 -34.92
N GLY A 734 -21.80 -4.28 -33.72
CA GLY A 734 -22.90 -5.19 -33.38
C GLY A 734 -22.47 -6.65 -33.24
N ILE A 735 -21.17 -6.92 -33.09
CA ILE A 735 -20.62 -8.27 -32.90
C ILE A 735 -20.92 -8.70 -31.47
N LYS A 736 -21.40 -9.94 -31.32
CA LYS A 736 -21.80 -10.50 -30.03
C LYS A 736 -20.61 -11.06 -29.30
N PHE A 737 -20.65 -11.04 -27.98
CA PHE A 737 -19.60 -11.66 -27.18
C PHE A 737 -20.10 -12.26 -25.87
N THR A 738 -19.35 -13.22 -25.34
CA THR A 738 -19.62 -13.92 -24.09
C THR A 738 -18.44 -13.73 -23.16
N ILE A 739 -18.68 -13.24 -21.94
CA ILE A 739 -17.67 -13.20 -20.88
C ILE A 739 -17.96 -14.38 -19.94
N HIS A 740 -17.07 -15.37 -19.94
CA HIS A 740 -17.22 -16.56 -19.11
C HIS A 740 -16.62 -16.30 -17.72
N ALA A 741 -17.48 -16.12 -16.72
CA ALA A 741 -17.04 -15.97 -15.33
C ALA A 741 -16.33 -17.25 -14.83
N PRO A 742 -15.26 -17.14 -14.01
CA PRO A 742 -14.51 -18.30 -13.56
C PRO A 742 -15.29 -19.16 -12.56
N ASP A 743 -15.12 -20.48 -12.68
CA ASP A 743 -15.45 -21.46 -11.66
C ASP A 743 -14.18 -21.74 -10.82
N VAL A 744 -14.30 -21.66 -9.48
CA VAL A 744 -13.18 -21.45 -8.54
C VAL A 744 -13.35 -22.25 -7.27
#